data_AF-A0A846DX44-F1
#
_entry.id   AF-A0A846DX44-F1
#
_cell.length_a   1.000
_cell.length_b   1.000
_cell.length_c   1.000
_cell.angle_alpha   90.00
_cell.angle_beta   90.00
_cell.angle_gamma   90.00
#
_symmetry.space_group_name_H-M   'P 1'
#
loop_
_entity.id
_entity.type
_entity.pdbx_description
1 polymer ?
#
loop_
_entity_poly.entity_id
_entity_poly.type
_entity_poly.pdbx_seq_one_letter_code
_entity_poly.pdbx_strand_id
1 'polypeptide(L)'
;MHHLQEWGRSCVDTQLTRLNVTFLDGQDPYNYLLYSDNLPRRNDGRVSNGFLQRYQHIEQGGWWCSGVDLLTGSDDLWGCFKPAQPRRSQDGRKLIKYEHPPKAPIGVFALRVPLHIWQKISQRYQVPISPNDRDETQPDGGFWQWVQANPKIPLCITEGAKKAGTLLTAGYAAVALPGIFGAYRVPRDEQGNRIGKPHLIPQLGKLATLKREVTLIFDQDTKPKTVKAVHHAIRQTGYLLTQVGCSVKVVTWNPELGKGVDDLIANYSPETFEEIYQQAVSLELWKAQSLSRLTYSADLQVNDRYLGELSIPASAKLVGIKSAKGTGKSKFLETVVKSAIARQQWVLVIGHRVRLVEELCQRFGLDYITEVRHPEGNVMGYGLCLDSLHPHSQARFNAADWTDGVVIIDEVEQVLWHGLNSRTCNANRVAILKSLKTLMQNVLGGEGQVFVADADLSDTSLEYLLALAGVEIQPYLIENDWKPGTQEAWEIFHYPDTTPERLVGDLTQHIKEGGKPFVCLSAQRRGSQWGTCSLEAYLRQEFPQHRILRIDSESLADPTHPAYGGVNHLDTVLANYDIVLASPAIETGVSIELQNHFTSVWGIAQGVQAENSVRQALSRIRAPLPRFLWVAPYGFNQVGNGSTSIPGLLTSAKRLTQLNIRALQQSDFAAFDDLEVGFQAESLFCWAKMAVRLNATMLRYREAVLEGLRVEGHSIIEIPPETEKRKSPTPKPVDEAEGSNLTEAIATAISQNYQVECEAIATSPDLTDSEYQLLKKRIVKTTQQRRSQRKYELQQRYGIPVTPELVQKDEARWYEQLRLHYFLTCGQQYLASRDRALAQQLIEQGDGNIFLPDFNRSQLGAAIGTMTKLGIGVLLDNQERDLKNTDEDLQAMSAIALANRSTIKTTVGIGIAANSTPVTIVRRFLDKIGYGLKLLRCESLGKKRIRVYQIDKPDDGREAVFQQWLAKDSQMYQPSSDWQEPLPADPIIPASVDPPKDYIQLQLAL
;
A
#
# COMPACT_ATOMS: atom_id res chain seq x y z
N MET A 1 -29.01 -27.76 32.15
CA MET A 1 -28.44 -28.47 30.96
C MET A 1 -28.40 -27.61 29.69
N HIS A 2 -29.38 -26.75 29.40
CA HIS A 2 -29.41 -25.97 28.15
C HIS A 2 -28.21 -25.02 27.91
N HIS A 3 -27.66 -24.38 28.96
CA HIS A 3 -26.51 -23.48 28.78
C HIS A 3 -25.20 -24.22 28.42
N LEU A 4 -24.98 -25.44 28.95
CA LEU A 4 -23.83 -26.27 28.59
C LEU A 4 -23.88 -26.67 27.11
N GLN A 5 -25.08 -27.00 26.60
CA GLN A 5 -25.27 -27.27 25.17
C GLN A 5 -25.06 -26.00 24.32
N GLU A 6 -25.53 -24.84 24.80
CA GLU A 6 -25.34 -23.57 24.09
C GLU A 6 -23.86 -23.20 23.94
N TRP A 7 -23.08 -23.31 25.02
CA TRP A 7 -21.63 -23.04 25.00
C TRP A 7 -20.86 -24.14 24.26
N GLY A 8 -21.29 -25.40 24.38
CA GLY A 8 -20.73 -26.51 23.61
C GLY A 8 -20.90 -26.36 22.09
N ARG A 9 -22.02 -25.76 21.62
CA ARG A 9 -22.22 -25.40 20.20
C ARG A 9 -21.26 -24.32 19.71
N SER A 10 -20.74 -23.48 20.61
CA SER A 10 -19.65 -22.53 20.32
C SER A 10 -18.26 -23.18 20.53
N CYS A 11 -18.17 -24.52 20.59
CA CYS A 11 -16.93 -25.26 20.80
C CYS A 11 -16.18 -24.90 22.09
N VAL A 12 -16.89 -24.52 23.15
CA VAL A 12 -16.27 -24.21 24.44
C VAL A 12 -16.14 -25.47 25.30
N ASP A 13 -14.98 -25.64 25.92
CA ASP A 13 -14.69 -26.72 26.86
C ASP A 13 -15.74 -26.80 27.99
N THR A 14 -16.14 -28.01 28.34
CA THR A 14 -17.21 -28.23 29.32
C THR A 14 -16.80 -27.81 30.73
N GLN A 15 -15.54 -28.04 31.13
CA GLN A 15 -15.05 -27.63 32.44
C GLN A 15 -14.88 -26.10 32.50
N LEU A 16 -14.37 -25.49 31.43
CA LEU A 16 -14.31 -24.03 31.31
C LEU A 16 -15.71 -23.40 31.44
N THR A 17 -16.71 -23.99 30.79
CA THR A 17 -18.11 -23.53 30.90
C THR A 17 -18.62 -23.65 32.34
N ARG A 18 -18.40 -24.79 33.00
CA ARG A 18 -18.86 -25.03 34.39
C ARG A 18 -18.22 -24.08 35.41
N LEU A 19 -16.96 -23.68 35.18
CA LEU A 19 -16.25 -22.73 36.06
C LEU A 19 -16.75 -21.29 35.92
N ASN A 20 -17.42 -20.94 34.83
CA ASN A 20 -17.73 -19.55 34.50
C ASN A 20 -19.21 -19.26 34.30
N VAL A 21 -20.05 -20.29 34.16
CA VAL A 21 -21.46 -20.15 33.83
C VAL A 21 -22.33 -20.84 34.87
N THR A 22 -23.19 -20.06 35.52
CA THR A 22 -24.13 -20.54 36.54
C THR A 22 -25.57 -20.32 36.05
N PHE A 23 -26.41 -21.35 36.14
CA PHE A 23 -27.84 -21.17 35.89
C PHE A 23 -28.48 -20.49 37.10
N LEU A 24 -29.30 -19.48 36.85
CA LEU A 24 -30.05 -18.76 37.88
C LEU A 24 -31.50 -18.62 37.45
N ASP A 25 -32.43 -18.73 38.38
CA ASP A 25 -33.86 -18.55 38.20
C ASP A 25 -34.53 -17.95 39.45
N GLY A 26 -35.82 -17.64 39.36
CA GLY A 26 -36.54 -17.01 40.47
C GLY A 26 -35.91 -15.68 40.87
N GLN A 27 -35.62 -15.51 42.17
CA GLN A 27 -35.07 -14.26 42.71
C GLN A 27 -33.53 -14.17 42.66
N ASP A 28 -32.84 -15.28 42.39
CA ASP A 28 -31.38 -15.31 42.43
C ASP A 28 -30.71 -14.32 41.45
N PRO A 29 -31.17 -14.17 40.18
CA PRO A 29 -30.57 -13.21 39.24
C PRO A 29 -30.51 -11.77 39.75
N TYR A 30 -31.42 -11.34 40.64
CA TYR A 30 -31.39 -9.99 41.19
C TYR A 30 -30.15 -9.73 42.06
N ASN A 31 -29.67 -10.74 42.79
CA ASN A 31 -28.48 -10.61 43.65
C ASN A 31 -27.21 -10.41 42.81
N TYR A 32 -27.18 -10.97 41.61
CA TYR A 32 -26.06 -10.83 40.67
C TYR A 32 -26.14 -9.56 39.83
N LEU A 33 -27.35 -9.11 39.47
CA LEU A 33 -27.54 -7.92 38.62
C LEU A 33 -27.65 -6.63 39.43
N LEU A 34 -28.41 -6.60 40.52
CA LEU A 34 -28.82 -5.37 41.20
C LEU A 34 -28.01 -5.05 42.47
N TYR A 35 -26.71 -5.34 42.45
CA TYR A 35 -25.82 -5.11 43.60
C TYR A 35 -25.31 -3.67 43.72
N SER A 36 -25.32 -2.86 42.65
CA SER A 36 -24.72 -1.53 42.67
C SER A 36 -25.38 -0.59 43.71
N ASP A 37 -24.54 0.08 44.51
CA ASP A 37 -24.98 1.06 45.51
C ASP A 37 -25.62 2.31 44.89
N ASN A 38 -25.30 2.59 43.62
CA ASN A 38 -25.84 3.74 42.88
C ASN A 38 -27.30 3.53 42.43
N LEU A 39 -27.87 2.34 42.63
CA LEU A 39 -29.24 2.06 42.25
C LEU A 39 -30.23 2.81 43.14
N PRO A 40 -31.34 3.34 42.58
CA PRO A 40 -32.36 4.00 43.37
C PRO A 40 -33.00 2.99 44.32
N ARG A 41 -32.85 3.22 45.62
CA ARG A 41 -33.39 2.40 46.70
C ARG A 41 -34.45 3.19 47.47
N ARG A 42 -35.42 2.46 48.04
CA ARG A 42 -36.40 2.97 49.00
C ARG A 42 -35.74 3.20 50.36
N ASN A 43 -36.44 3.87 51.27
CA ASN A 43 -35.96 4.13 52.63
C ASN A 43 -35.68 2.84 53.44
N ASP A 44 -36.27 1.70 53.03
CA ASP A 44 -36.03 0.38 53.62
C ASP A 44 -34.83 -0.36 52.98
N GLY A 45 -34.06 0.29 52.09
CA GLY A 45 -32.89 -0.27 51.42
C GLY A 45 -33.20 -1.12 50.17
N ARG A 46 -34.48 -1.42 49.90
CA ARG A 46 -34.89 -2.22 48.73
C ARG A 46 -34.74 -1.42 47.44
N VAL A 47 -34.28 -2.07 46.36
CA VAL A 47 -34.26 -1.47 45.02
C VAL A 47 -35.67 -1.03 44.62
N SER A 48 -35.78 0.15 44.00
CA SER A 48 -37.06 0.74 43.61
C SER A 48 -37.94 -0.22 42.79
N ASN A 49 -39.26 -0.13 43.00
CA ASN A 49 -40.24 -0.98 42.31
C ASN A 49 -40.13 -0.86 40.78
N GLY A 50 -39.81 0.33 40.25
CA GLY A 50 -39.64 0.53 38.81
C GLY A 50 -38.45 -0.26 38.22
N PHE A 51 -37.35 -0.39 38.95
CA PHE A 51 -36.23 -1.25 38.54
C PHE A 51 -36.62 -2.73 38.62
N LEU A 52 -37.26 -3.17 39.72
CA LEU A 52 -37.69 -4.56 39.86
C LEU A 52 -38.66 -4.96 38.73
N GLN A 53 -39.65 -4.13 38.43
CA GLN A 53 -40.60 -4.38 37.34
C GLN A 53 -39.91 -4.43 35.97
N ARG A 54 -38.95 -3.54 35.71
CA ARG A 54 -38.15 -3.55 34.46
C ARG A 54 -37.37 -4.86 34.29
N TYR A 55 -36.88 -5.44 35.38
CA TYR A 55 -36.05 -6.64 35.37
C TYR A 55 -36.83 -7.94 35.62
N GLN A 56 -38.15 -7.90 35.88
CA GLN A 56 -38.98 -9.07 36.20
C GLN A 56 -38.83 -10.27 35.25
N HIS A 57 -38.56 -10.01 33.96
CA HIS A 57 -38.32 -11.08 32.97
C HIS A 57 -37.18 -12.05 33.32
N ILE A 58 -36.21 -11.64 34.15
CA ILE A 58 -35.07 -12.49 34.54
C ILE A 58 -35.49 -13.65 35.46
N GLU A 59 -36.64 -13.55 36.13
CA GLU A 59 -37.16 -14.58 37.04
C GLU A 59 -37.48 -15.90 36.30
N GLN A 60 -37.68 -15.83 34.99
CA GLN A 60 -37.97 -16.98 34.12
C GLN A 60 -36.74 -17.86 33.84
N GLY A 61 -35.63 -17.56 34.50
CA GLY A 61 -34.40 -18.30 34.37
C GLY A 61 -33.48 -17.80 33.27
N GLY A 62 -32.24 -18.26 33.32
CA GLY A 62 -31.20 -17.87 32.39
C GLY A 62 -29.84 -18.33 32.90
N TRP A 63 -28.77 -17.77 32.34
CA TRP A 63 -27.43 -18.06 32.83
C TRP A 63 -26.63 -16.79 33.11
N TRP A 64 -25.88 -16.82 34.19
CA TRP A 64 -24.91 -15.81 34.60
C TRP A 64 -23.51 -16.24 34.18
N CYS A 65 -22.76 -15.34 33.55
CA CYS A 65 -21.35 -15.53 33.25
C CYS A 65 -20.51 -14.44 33.92
N SER A 66 -19.52 -14.86 34.71
CA SER A 66 -18.53 -14.02 35.37
C SER A 66 -17.18 -14.74 35.37
N GLY A 67 -16.09 -14.01 35.58
CA GLY A 67 -14.72 -14.52 35.63
C GLY A 67 -13.96 -14.02 36.85
N VAL A 68 -12.69 -13.70 36.63
CA VAL A 68 -11.74 -13.21 37.63
C VAL A 68 -11.56 -11.71 37.48
N ASP A 69 -11.53 -10.98 38.59
CA ASP A 69 -11.15 -9.58 38.57
C ASP A 69 -9.63 -9.46 38.41
N LEU A 70 -9.19 -9.00 37.23
CA LEU A 70 -7.78 -8.85 36.89
C LEU A 70 -7.00 -7.87 37.77
N LEU A 71 -7.69 -7.03 38.56
CA LEU A 71 -7.06 -6.10 39.49
C LEU A 71 -6.67 -6.76 40.81
N THR A 72 -7.48 -7.69 41.29
CA THR A 72 -7.39 -8.28 42.64
C THR A 72 -7.01 -9.77 42.61
N GLY A 73 -7.31 -10.48 41.53
CA GLY A 73 -7.18 -11.93 41.40
C GLY A 73 -8.40 -12.71 41.92
N SER A 74 -9.29 -12.08 42.69
CA SER A 74 -10.47 -12.75 43.24
C SER A 74 -11.61 -12.91 42.23
N ASP A 75 -12.69 -13.57 42.64
CA ASP A 75 -13.91 -13.65 41.84
C ASP A 75 -14.43 -12.26 41.45
N ASP A 76 -14.77 -12.08 40.17
CA ASP A 76 -15.35 -10.83 39.70
C ASP A 76 -16.84 -10.77 40.08
N LEU A 77 -17.22 -9.74 40.84
CA LEU A 77 -18.62 -9.44 41.12
C LEU A 77 -19.36 -9.00 39.84
N TRP A 78 -18.64 -8.44 38.86
CA TRP A 78 -19.20 -8.04 37.58
C TRP A 78 -19.35 -9.24 36.63
N GLY A 79 -20.40 -9.20 35.81
CA GLY A 79 -20.66 -10.24 34.82
C GLY A 79 -21.83 -9.90 33.89
N CYS A 80 -22.44 -10.94 33.33
CA CYS A 80 -23.55 -10.82 32.40
C CYS A 80 -24.57 -11.94 32.59
N PHE A 81 -25.84 -11.55 32.66
CA PHE A 81 -26.96 -12.46 32.65
C PHE A 81 -27.57 -12.54 31.25
N LYS A 82 -27.69 -13.75 30.71
CA LYS A 82 -28.49 -14.03 29.52
C LYS A 82 -29.83 -14.63 29.96
N PRO A 83 -30.94 -13.87 29.95
CA PRO A 83 -32.26 -14.40 30.30
C PRO A 83 -32.73 -15.41 29.25
N ALA A 84 -33.51 -16.40 29.69
CA ALA A 84 -34.18 -17.36 28.81
C ALA A 84 -35.18 -16.65 27.89
N GLN A 85 -35.84 -15.60 28.38
CA GLN A 85 -36.72 -14.72 27.60
C GLN A 85 -36.20 -13.27 27.61
N PRO A 86 -35.48 -12.84 26.56
CA PRO A 86 -35.00 -11.47 26.44
C PRO A 86 -36.14 -10.43 26.41
N ARG A 87 -35.97 -9.33 27.14
CA ARG A 87 -36.91 -8.20 27.07
C ARG A 87 -36.61 -7.25 25.90
N ARG A 88 -37.59 -6.41 25.56
CA ARG A 88 -37.38 -5.25 24.68
C ARG A 88 -36.91 -4.02 25.47
N SER A 89 -36.24 -3.11 24.77
CA SER A 89 -35.91 -1.77 25.27
C SER A 89 -37.18 -0.96 25.57
N GLN A 90 -37.06 0.12 26.35
CA GLN A 90 -38.20 0.96 26.74
C GLN A 90 -38.93 1.57 25.52
N ASP A 91 -38.22 1.86 24.44
CA ASP A 91 -38.78 2.35 23.17
C ASP A 91 -39.32 1.22 22.27
N GLY A 92 -39.26 -0.04 22.70
CA GLY A 92 -39.72 -1.22 21.97
C GLY A 92 -38.86 -1.65 20.78
N ARG A 93 -37.81 -0.89 20.43
CA ARG A 93 -37.05 -1.04 19.17
C ARG A 93 -35.98 -2.12 19.19
N LYS A 94 -35.38 -2.43 20.35
CA LYS A 94 -34.26 -3.36 20.47
C LYS A 94 -34.57 -4.50 21.43
N LEU A 95 -34.20 -5.71 21.04
CA LEU A 95 -34.22 -6.88 21.91
C LEU A 95 -32.91 -6.92 22.74
N ILE A 96 -33.01 -6.91 24.06
CA ILE A 96 -31.88 -6.92 24.98
C ILE A 96 -31.59 -8.37 25.35
N LYS A 97 -30.64 -8.97 24.63
CA LYS A 97 -30.24 -10.38 24.81
C LYS A 97 -29.39 -10.62 26.06
N TYR A 98 -28.73 -9.59 26.56
CA TYR A 98 -27.75 -9.66 27.64
C TYR A 98 -27.99 -8.50 28.60
N GLU A 99 -28.09 -8.81 29.89
CA GLU A 99 -28.23 -7.83 30.96
C GLU A 99 -26.92 -7.77 31.75
N HIS A 100 -26.41 -6.56 31.94
CA HIS A 100 -25.26 -6.28 32.79
C HIS A 100 -25.72 -5.54 34.05
N PRO A 101 -24.98 -5.65 35.17
CA PRO A 101 -25.31 -4.92 36.38
C PRO A 101 -25.49 -3.41 36.13
N PRO A 102 -26.71 -2.85 36.28
CA PRO A 102 -26.95 -1.44 36.03
C PRO A 102 -26.19 -0.56 37.02
N LYS A 103 -25.65 0.56 36.52
CA LYS A 103 -24.86 1.54 37.29
C LYS A 103 -23.58 0.99 37.95
N ALA A 104 -23.14 -0.21 37.57
CA ALA A 104 -21.81 -0.71 37.88
C ALA A 104 -20.82 -0.36 36.75
N PRO A 105 -19.53 -0.12 37.05
CA PRO A 105 -18.50 -0.05 36.02
C PRO A 105 -18.44 -1.34 35.21
N ILE A 106 -18.48 -1.22 33.88
CA ILE A 106 -18.41 -2.36 32.98
C ILE A 106 -16.99 -2.98 33.01
N GLY A 107 -16.89 -4.28 33.27
CA GLY A 107 -15.62 -5.02 33.31
C GLY A 107 -15.25 -5.71 32.00
N VAL A 108 -14.41 -6.73 32.12
CA VAL A 108 -14.03 -7.67 31.05
C VAL A 108 -14.32 -9.10 31.51
N PHE A 109 -14.59 -9.99 30.57
CA PHE A 109 -14.65 -11.41 30.87
C PHE A 109 -13.25 -12.01 30.80
N ALA A 110 -12.58 -12.07 31.96
CA ALA A 110 -11.38 -12.87 32.18
C ALA A 110 -11.80 -14.21 32.82
N LEU A 111 -12.13 -15.20 31.98
CA LEU A 111 -12.72 -16.47 32.44
C LEU A 111 -11.76 -17.26 33.34
N ARG A 112 -12.28 -17.98 34.34
CA ARG A 112 -11.54 -18.96 35.15
C ARG A 112 -11.13 -20.14 34.27
N VAL A 113 -9.83 -20.36 34.08
CA VAL A 113 -9.29 -21.34 33.11
C VAL A 113 -8.90 -22.64 33.81
N PRO A 114 -9.41 -23.82 33.39
CA PRO A 114 -9.02 -25.09 33.99
C PRO A 114 -7.60 -25.47 33.59
N LEU A 115 -6.94 -26.27 34.46
CA LEU A 115 -5.52 -26.58 34.32
C LEU A 115 -5.14 -27.22 32.98
N HIS A 116 -5.98 -28.05 32.37
CA HIS A 116 -5.67 -28.68 31.07
C HIS A 116 -5.61 -27.65 29.93
N ILE A 117 -6.46 -26.62 29.95
CA ILE A 117 -6.40 -25.50 29.00
C ILE A 117 -5.18 -24.63 29.28
N TRP A 118 -4.87 -24.36 30.55
CA TRP A 118 -3.65 -23.64 30.91
C TRP A 118 -2.41 -24.39 30.40
N GLN A 119 -2.33 -25.70 30.59
CA GLN A 119 -1.26 -26.54 30.05
C GLN A 119 -1.17 -26.45 28.52
N LYS A 120 -2.31 -26.45 27.81
CA LYS A 120 -2.35 -26.27 26.36
C LYS A 120 -1.77 -24.92 25.92
N ILE A 121 -2.13 -23.82 26.62
CA ILE A 121 -1.59 -22.47 26.37
C ILE A 121 -0.08 -22.43 26.68
N SER A 122 0.34 -23.02 27.79
CA SER A 122 1.75 -23.15 28.21
C SER A 122 2.59 -23.86 27.14
N GLN A 123 2.09 -24.99 26.62
CA GLN A 123 2.76 -25.76 25.56
C GLN A 123 2.85 -24.96 24.26
N ARG A 124 1.75 -24.30 23.85
CA ARG A 124 1.69 -23.49 22.62
C ARG A 124 2.75 -22.39 22.61
N TYR A 125 2.87 -21.65 23.72
CA TYR A 125 3.78 -20.50 23.80
C TYR A 125 5.14 -20.82 24.44
N GLN A 126 5.39 -22.09 24.77
CA GLN A 126 6.63 -22.56 25.39
C GLN A 126 6.99 -21.79 26.68
N VAL A 127 5.98 -21.47 27.48
CA VAL A 127 6.14 -20.83 28.80
C VAL A 127 5.78 -21.87 29.85
N PRO A 128 6.72 -22.37 30.67
CA PRO A 128 6.42 -23.40 31.67
C PRO A 128 5.52 -22.86 32.78
N ILE A 129 4.76 -23.77 33.40
CA ILE A 129 3.99 -23.52 34.62
C ILE A 129 4.85 -24.00 35.78
N SER A 130 5.37 -23.06 36.57
CA SER A 130 6.13 -23.35 37.78
C SER A 130 5.18 -23.67 38.94
N PRO A 131 5.61 -24.41 39.97
CA PRO A 131 4.80 -24.63 41.16
C PRO A 131 4.33 -23.32 41.83
N ASN A 132 5.17 -22.28 41.81
CA ASN A 132 4.86 -20.96 42.37
C ASN A 132 3.84 -20.16 41.55
N ASP A 133 3.59 -20.55 40.30
CA ASP A 133 2.57 -19.90 39.47
C ASP A 133 1.16 -20.35 39.85
N ARG A 134 1.04 -21.49 40.53
CA ARG A 134 -0.24 -22.04 40.97
C ARG A 134 -0.58 -21.51 42.36
N ASP A 135 -1.74 -20.88 42.45
CA ASP A 135 -2.31 -20.42 43.70
C ASP A 135 -3.73 -20.97 43.81
N GLU A 136 -3.89 -22.06 44.56
CA GLU A 136 -5.19 -22.71 44.78
C GLU A 136 -6.18 -21.83 45.57
N THR A 137 -5.71 -20.72 46.15
CA THR A 137 -6.59 -19.73 46.80
C THR A 137 -7.25 -18.79 45.77
N GLN A 138 -6.74 -18.73 44.54
CA GLN A 138 -7.35 -17.97 43.44
C GLN A 138 -8.44 -18.79 42.74
N PRO A 139 -9.52 -18.16 42.28
CA PRO A 139 -10.63 -18.83 41.60
C PRO A 139 -10.26 -19.51 40.26
N ASP A 140 -9.16 -19.10 39.63
CA ASP A 140 -8.62 -19.70 38.40
C ASP A 140 -7.31 -20.47 38.61
N GLY A 141 -6.91 -20.69 39.87
CA GLY A 141 -5.64 -21.34 40.22
C GLY A 141 -4.38 -20.51 39.91
N GLY A 142 -4.51 -19.21 39.58
CA GLY A 142 -3.38 -18.32 39.28
C GLY A 142 -3.14 -18.06 37.79
N PHE A 143 -3.97 -18.59 36.88
CA PHE A 143 -3.78 -18.47 35.43
C PHE A 143 -3.58 -17.02 34.96
N TRP A 144 -4.45 -16.08 35.35
CA TRP A 144 -4.34 -14.70 34.89
C TRP A 144 -3.13 -13.97 35.47
N GLN A 145 -2.70 -14.29 36.69
CA GLN A 145 -1.46 -13.76 37.27
C GLN A 145 -0.24 -14.25 36.47
N TRP A 146 -0.21 -15.52 36.11
CA TRP A 146 0.81 -16.09 35.25
C TRP A 146 0.82 -15.45 33.85
N VAL A 147 -0.34 -15.20 33.24
CA VAL A 147 -0.44 -14.47 31.96
C VAL A 147 0.05 -13.02 32.09
N GLN A 148 -0.23 -12.34 33.20
CA GLN A 148 0.27 -10.98 33.47
C GLN A 148 1.81 -10.97 33.63
N ALA A 149 2.37 -11.94 34.35
CA ALA A 149 3.81 -12.08 34.58
C ALA A 149 4.60 -12.46 33.31
N ASN A 150 3.93 -12.99 32.28
CA ASN A 150 4.55 -13.47 31.05
C ASN A 150 4.08 -12.71 29.79
N PRO A 151 4.57 -11.48 29.53
CA PRO A 151 4.24 -10.69 28.33
C PRO A 151 4.55 -11.35 26.97
N LYS A 152 5.34 -12.43 26.97
CA LYS A 152 5.61 -13.24 25.77
C LYS A 152 4.37 -13.98 25.27
N ILE A 153 3.38 -14.20 26.14
CA ILE A 153 2.09 -14.82 25.78
C ILE A 153 1.23 -13.76 25.09
N PRO A 154 0.90 -13.91 23.79
CA PRO A 154 0.00 -13.00 23.09
C PRO A 154 -1.39 -12.99 23.72
N LEU A 155 -2.03 -11.83 23.75
CA LEU A 155 -3.39 -11.66 24.27
C LEU A 155 -4.38 -11.50 23.10
N CYS A 156 -5.39 -12.35 23.05
CA CYS A 156 -6.54 -12.16 22.16
C CYS A 156 -7.62 -11.34 22.86
N ILE A 157 -8.18 -10.33 22.17
CA ILE A 157 -9.32 -9.55 22.65
C ILE A 157 -10.46 -9.70 21.64
N THR A 158 -11.61 -10.17 22.12
CA THR A 158 -12.84 -10.35 21.33
C THR A 158 -14.03 -9.72 22.07
N GLU A 159 -15.24 -9.75 21.50
CA GLU A 159 -16.48 -9.39 22.19
C GLU A 159 -17.36 -10.61 22.47
N GLY A 160 -17.88 -10.70 23.70
CA GLY A 160 -18.75 -11.78 24.15
C GLY A 160 -17.98 -12.96 24.76
N ALA A 161 -18.44 -13.41 25.93
CA ALA A 161 -17.76 -14.41 26.73
C ALA A 161 -17.59 -15.78 26.03
N LYS A 162 -18.56 -16.20 25.20
CA LYS A 162 -18.47 -17.46 24.44
C LYS A 162 -17.26 -17.48 23.51
N LYS A 163 -17.00 -16.38 22.80
CA LYS A 163 -15.87 -16.25 21.87
C LYS A 163 -14.52 -16.35 22.58
N ALA A 164 -14.38 -15.69 23.72
CA ALA A 164 -13.18 -15.87 24.56
C ALA A 164 -13.06 -17.31 25.06
N GLY A 165 -14.18 -17.94 25.45
CA GLY A 165 -14.22 -19.36 25.80
C GLY A 165 -13.76 -20.29 24.68
N THR A 166 -14.18 -20.04 23.44
CA THR A 166 -13.77 -20.82 22.25
C THR A 166 -12.27 -20.66 22.01
N LEU A 167 -11.75 -19.44 22.06
CA LEU A 167 -10.32 -19.16 21.88
C LEU A 167 -9.46 -19.80 22.98
N LEU A 168 -9.88 -19.70 24.25
CA LEU A 168 -9.23 -20.38 25.37
C LEU A 168 -9.20 -21.90 25.15
N THR A 169 -10.33 -22.48 24.76
CA THR A 169 -10.43 -23.92 24.43
C THR A 169 -9.50 -24.30 23.28
N ALA A 170 -9.35 -23.44 22.27
CA ALA A 170 -8.42 -23.61 21.17
C ALA A 170 -6.94 -23.43 21.58
N GLY A 171 -6.65 -22.93 22.79
CA GLY A 171 -5.29 -22.76 23.32
C GLY A 171 -4.72 -21.35 23.19
N TYR A 172 -5.58 -20.33 23.05
CA TYR A 172 -5.20 -18.93 22.98
C TYR A 172 -5.58 -18.20 24.28
N ALA A 173 -4.67 -17.42 24.86
CA ALA A 173 -5.01 -16.56 26.00
C ALA A 173 -5.95 -15.44 25.53
N ALA A 174 -7.21 -15.47 25.96
CA ALA A 174 -8.25 -14.58 25.43
C ALA A 174 -9.14 -13.97 26.53
N VAL A 175 -9.41 -12.66 26.39
CA VAL A 175 -10.42 -11.95 27.19
C VAL A 175 -11.52 -11.44 26.28
N ALA A 176 -12.74 -11.32 26.82
CA ALA A 176 -13.86 -10.75 26.09
C ALA A 176 -14.32 -9.41 26.66
N LEU A 177 -14.71 -8.51 25.76
CA LEU A 177 -15.42 -7.28 26.05
C LEU A 177 -16.94 -7.56 26.04
N PRO A 178 -17.75 -6.90 26.87
CA PRO A 178 -19.22 -6.98 26.78
C PRO A 178 -19.79 -6.32 25.52
N GLY A 179 -19.01 -5.47 24.87
CA GLY A 179 -19.27 -4.95 23.54
C GLY A 179 -18.01 -4.31 22.98
N ILE A 180 -18.00 -4.02 21.67
CA ILE A 180 -16.81 -3.54 20.95
C ILE A 180 -16.17 -2.28 21.55
N PHE A 181 -16.94 -1.41 22.21
CA PHE A 181 -16.44 -0.20 22.88
C PHE A 181 -16.07 -0.41 24.35
N GLY A 182 -16.12 -1.65 24.86
CA GLY A 182 -15.89 -1.97 26.27
C GLY A 182 -14.45 -1.77 26.75
N ALA A 183 -13.48 -1.77 25.84
CA ALA A 183 -12.06 -1.71 26.14
C ALA A 183 -11.56 -0.37 26.71
N TYR A 184 -12.32 0.72 26.54
CA TYR A 184 -11.89 2.05 26.96
C TYR A 184 -13.03 2.86 27.57
N ARG A 185 -12.67 3.96 28.24
CA ARG A 185 -13.60 4.98 28.73
C ARG A 185 -13.29 6.32 28.11
N VAL A 186 -14.35 7.08 27.86
CA VAL A 186 -14.26 8.48 27.43
C VAL A 186 -14.81 9.31 28.59
N PRO A 187 -13.98 10.11 29.28
CA PRO A 187 -14.45 10.99 30.34
C PRO A 187 -15.55 11.93 29.83
N ARG A 188 -16.67 11.98 30.54
CA ARG A 188 -17.83 12.82 30.23
C ARG A 188 -18.29 13.57 31.48
N ASP A 189 -18.83 14.77 31.29
CA ASP A 189 -19.52 15.52 32.34
C ASP A 189 -20.92 14.95 32.62
N GLU A 190 -21.64 15.56 33.56
CA GLU A 190 -23.01 15.20 33.94
C GLU A 190 -24.02 15.37 32.79
N GLN A 191 -23.72 16.25 31.82
CA GLN A 191 -24.53 16.49 30.63
C GLN A 191 -24.19 15.50 29.49
N GLY A 192 -23.17 14.66 29.68
CA GLY A 192 -22.69 13.70 28.70
C GLY A 192 -21.71 14.27 27.68
N ASN A 193 -21.26 15.52 27.81
CA ASN A 193 -20.25 16.09 26.93
C ASN A 193 -18.87 15.53 27.25
N ARG A 194 -18.02 15.37 26.22
CA ARG A 194 -16.67 14.84 26.39
C ARG A 194 -15.77 15.87 27.06
N ILE A 195 -15.15 15.51 28.19
CA ILE A 195 -14.26 16.38 28.96
C ILE A 195 -12.80 15.89 29.01
N GLY A 196 -12.51 14.74 28.41
CA GLY A 196 -11.16 14.17 28.47
C GLY A 196 -10.78 13.25 27.31
N LYS A 197 -9.53 12.80 27.35
CA LYS A 197 -8.99 11.82 26.39
C LYS A 197 -9.46 10.40 26.76
N PRO A 198 -9.76 9.55 25.76
CA PRO A 198 -10.06 8.15 26.01
C PRO A 198 -8.87 7.44 26.66
N HIS A 199 -9.14 6.49 27.56
CA HIS A 199 -8.12 5.66 28.22
C HIS A 199 -8.61 4.21 28.33
N LEU A 200 -7.67 3.25 28.31
CA LEU A 200 -8.01 1.84 28.52
C LEU A 200 -8.63 1.65 29.91
N ILE A 201 -9.54 0.68 30.02
CA ILE A 201 -10.05 0.29 31.33
C ILE A 201 -8.92 -0.32 32.20
N PRO A 202 -8.97 -0.18 33.53
CA PRO A 202 -7.91 -0.64 34.43
C PRO A 202 -7.55 -2.11 34.25
N GLN A 203 -8.54 -2.97 34.02
CA GLN A 203 -8.36 -4.41 33.85
C GLN A 203 -7.49 -4.75 32.62
N LEU A 204 -7.75 -4.10 31.48
CA LEU A 204 -6.90 -4.26 30.30
C LEU A 204 -5.53 -3.63 30.52
N GLY A 205 -5.43 -2.57 31.31
CA GLY A 205 -4.16 -1.96 31.71
C GLY A 205 -3.23 -2.93 32.44
N LYS A 206 -3.75 -3.93 33.17
CA LYS A 206 -2.94 -4.99 33.80
C LYS A 206 -2.36 -5.99 32.79
N LEU A 207 -3.05 -6.21 31.68
CA LEU A 207 -2.61 -7.16 30.64
C LEU A 207 -1.80 -6.49 29.53
N ALA A 208 -2.00 -5.20 29.30
CA ALA A 208 -1.29 -4.39 28.32
C ALA A 208 0.08 -3.96 28.86
N THR A 209 1.15 -4.60 28.36
CA THR A 209 2.52 -4.29 28.75
C THR A 209 3.38 -4.01 27.53
N LEU A 210 4.52 -3.34 27.74
CA LEU A 210 5.48 -3.03 26.70
C LEU A 210 5.87 -4.32 25.91
N LYS A 211 5.84 -4.22 24.57
CA LYS A 211 6.16 -5.29 23.60
C LYS A 211 5.24 -6.52 23.62
N ARG A 212 4.20 -6.58 24.46
CA ARG A 212 3.21 -7.66 24.39
C ARG A 212 2.47 -7.62 23.04
N GLU A 213 2.32 -8.78 22.41
CA GLU A 213 1.45 -8.91 21.24
C GLU A 213 -0.02 -8.97 21.68
N VAL A 214 -0.87 -8.13 21.09
CA VAL A 214 -2.30 -8.12 21.32
C VAL A 214 -3.02 -8.25 19.99
N THR A 215 -3.88 -9.25 19.87
CA THR A 215 -4.62 -9.56 18.64
C THR A 215 -6.11 -9.25 18.85
N LEU A 216 -6.64 -8.33 18.04
CA LEU A 216 -8.06 -7.96 18.06
C LEU A 216 -8.84 -8.87 17.10
N ILE A 217 -9.87 -9.53 17.63
CA ILE A 217 -10.67 -10.56 16.94
C ILE A 217 -12.15 -10.24 17.14
N PHE A 218 -12.63 -9.20 16.45
CA PHE A 218 -14.03 -8.78 16.52
C PHE A 218 -14.87 -9.40 15.41
N ASP A 219 -16.20 -9.45 15.61
CA ASP A 219 -17.17 -9.95 14.64
C ASP A 219 -16.99 -9.37 13.23
N GLN A 220 -17.16 -10.23 12.22
CA GLN A 220 -17.27 -9.86 10.81
C GLN A 220 -18.73 -9.55 10.48
N ASP A 221 -19.09 -8.27 10.40
CA ASP A 221 -20.45 -7.81 10.06
C ASP A 221 -20.53 -7.35 8.59
N THR A 222 -21.70 -7.45 7.97
CA THR A 222 -21.93 -7.00 6.58
C THR A 222 -22.66 -5.66 6.51
N LYS A 223 -23.29 -5.20 7.60
CA LYS A 223 -24.05 -3.96 7.60
C LYS A 223 -23.10 -2.75 7.67
N PRO A 224 -23.14 -1.79 6.72
CA PRO A 224 -22.17 -0.68 6.66
C PRO A 224 -22.03 0.09 7.97
N LYS A 225 -23.15 0.40 8.63
CA LYS A 225 -23.15 1.10 9.93
C LYS A 225 -22.46 0.30 11.04
N THR A 226 -22.65 -1.02 11.08
CA THR A 226 -22.00 -1.88 12.07
C THR A 226 -20.51 -2.02 11.78
N VAL A 227 -20.14 -2.23 10.51
CA VAL A 227 -18.74 -2.29 10.07
C VAL A 227 -18.00 -1.01 10.46
N LYS A 228 -18.58 0.17 10.20
CA LYS A 228 -18.02 1.46 10.62
C LYS A 228 -17.78 1.52 12.14
N ALA A 229 -18.73 1.03 12.95
CA ALA A 229 -18.62 1.02 14.40
C ALA A 229 -17.53 0.04 14.90
N VAL A 230 -17.48 -1.18 14.37
CA VAL A 230 -16.44 -2.18 14.66
C VAL A 230 -15.06 -1.62 14.31
N HIS A 231 -14.92 -1.04 13.12
CA HIS A 231 -13.67 -0.42 12.69
C HIS A 231 -13.24 0.74 13.58
N HIS A 232 -14.19 1.57 14.04
CA HIS A 232 -13.91 2.63 14.99
C HIS A 232 -13.39 2.06 16.33
N ALA A 233 -14.04 1.01 16.84
CA ALA A 233 -13.61 0.34 18.06
C ALA A 233 -12.20 -0.28 17.95
N ILE A 234 -11.90 -0.96 16.83
CA ILE A 234 -10.57 -1.52 16.55
C ILE A 234 -9.52 -0.41 16.51
N ARG A 235 -9.77 0.69 15.77
CA ARG A 235 -8.85 1.84 15.68
C ARG A 235 -8.56 2.45 17.05
N GLN A 236 -9.59 2.69 17.85
CA GLN A 236 -9.45 3.36 19.14
C GLN A 236 -8.78 2.45 20.17
N THR A 237 -9.21 1.19 20.27
CA THR A 237 -8.62 0.19 21.19
C THR A 237 -7.17 -0.08 20.81
N GLY A 238 -6.90 -0.33 19.53
CA GLY A 238 -5.56 -0.56 19.01
C GLY A 238 -4.65 0.65 19.24
N TYR A 239 -5.13 1.88 19.00
CA TYR A 239 -4.35 3.10 19.29
C TYR A 239 -3.93 3.17 20.76
N LEU A 240 -4.86 2.95 21.69
CA LEU A 240 -4.57 3.02 23.12
C LEU A 240 -3.61 1.89 23.57
N LEU A 241 -3.74 0.69 23.03
CA LEU A 241 -2.80 -0.41 23.28
C LEU A 241 -1.40 -0.10 22.74
N THR A 242 -1.30 0.50 21.55
CA THR A 242 -0.03 0.95 20.98
C THR A 242 0.61 2.06 21.83
N GLN A 243 -0.18 2.95 22.45
CA GLN A 243 0.35 3.97 23.38
C GLN A 243 0.99 3.36 24.63
N VAL A 244 0.49 2.21 25.11
CA VAL A 244 1.11 1.44 26.20
C VAL A 244 2.37 0.67 25.75
N GLY A 245 2.62 0.60 24.44
CA GLY A 245 3.77 -0.07 23.85
C GLY A 245 3.50 -1.51 23.40
N CYS A 246 2.24 -1.93 23.32
CA CYS A 246 1.88 -3.25 22.76
C CYS A 246 2.04 -3.28 21.23
N SER A 247 2.38 -4.45 20.69
CA SER A 247 2.29 -4.74 19.25
C SER A 247 0.88 -5.22 18.94
N VAL A 248 0.13 -4.46 18.13
CA VAL A 248 -1.29 -4.74 17.88
C VAL A 248 -1.48 -5.36 16.48
N LYS A 249 -2.13 -6.51 16.44
CA LYS A 249 -2.59 -7.18 15.22
C LYS A 249 -4.12 -7.23 15.15
N VAL A 250 -4.64 -7.38 13.94
CA VAL A 250 -6.07 -7.54 13.68
C VAL A 250 -6.27 -8.78 12.82
N VAL A 251 -7.22 -9.62 13.23
CA VAL A 251 -7.64 -10.79 12.48
C VAL A 251 -8.94 -10.47 11.74
N THR A 252 -8.98 -10.80 10.44
CA THR A 252 -10.16 -10.62 9.59
C THR A 252 -10.32 -11.84 8.69
N TRP A 253 -11.56 -12.24 8.42
CA TRP A 253 -11.89 -13.36 7.54
C TRP A 253 -13.17 -13.04 6.74
N ASN A 254 -13.47 -13.88 5.74
CA ASN A 254 -14.72 -13.76 4.99
C ASN A 254 -15.93 -14.01 5.92
N PRO A 255 -16.88 -13.07 6.07
CA PRO A 255 -18.07 -13.24 6.90
C PRO A 255 -18.89 -14.52 6.63
N GLU A 256 -18.78 -15.10 5.43
CA GLU A 256 -19.43 -16.37 5.07
C GLU A 256 -18.93 -17.57 5.90
N LEU A 257 -17.69 -17.51 6.40
CA LEU A 257 -17.14 -18.55 7.27
C LEU A 257 -17.77 -18.55 8.68
N GLY A 258 -18.41 -17.45 9.07
CA GLY A 258 -19.00 -17.26 10.39
C GLY A 258 -18.90 -15.81 10.85
N LYS A 259 -19.92 -15.32 11.56
CA LYS A 259 -19.94 -13.93 12.06
C LYS A 259 -18.89 -13.75 13.17
N GLY A 260 -18.96 -14.60 14.20
CA GLY A 260 -18.01 -14.64 15.29
C GLY A 260 -16.91 -15.67 15.08
N VAL A 261 -15.82 -15.54 15.82
CA VAL A 261 -14.77 -16.56 15.83
C VAL A 261 -15.28 -17.90 16.38
N ASP A 262 -16.28 -17.87 17.26
CA ASP A 262 -16.95 -19.09 17.73
C ASP A 262 -17.76 -19.76 16.63
N ASP A 263 -18.45 -19.00 15.78
CA ASP A 263 -19.14 -19.54 14.60
C ASP A 263 -18.14 -20.13 13.60
N LEU A 264 -17.01 -19.44 13.34
CA LEU A 264 -15.99 -19.90 12.41
C LEU A 264 -15.39 -21.25 12.83
N ILE A 265 -15.01 -21.38 14.10
CA ILE A 265 -14.43 -22.63 14.63
C ILE A 265 -15.48 -23.74 14.65
N ALA A 266 -16.75 -23.42 14.95
CA ALA A 266 -17.83 -24.40 14.98
C ALA A 266 -18.24 -24.91 13.60
N ASN A 267 -18.23 -24.04 12.58
CA ASN A 267 -18.58 -24.40 11.20
C ASN A 267 -17.46 -25.15 10.47
N TYR A 268 -16.19 -24.86 10.82
CA TYR A 268 -15.00 -25.42 10.17
C TYR A 268 -14.14 -26.16 11.18
N SER A 269 -13.04 -25.57 11.64
CA SER A 269 -12.18 -26.17 12.66
C SER A 269 -11.26 -25.15 13.34
N PRO A 270 -10.64 -25.51 14.49
CA PRO A 270 -9.58 -24.72 15.11
C PRO A 270 -8.36 -24.50 14.20
N GLU A 271 -8.04 -25.47 13.33
CA GLU A 271 -6.93 -25.38 12.37
C GLU A 271 -7.19 -24.32 11.30
N THR A 272 -8.43 -24.22 10.79
CA THR A 272 -8.82 -23.13 9.87
C THR A 272 -8.65 -21.76 10.54
N PHE A 273 -9.02 -21.64 11.81
CA PHE A 273 -8.77 -20.40 12.56
C PHE A 273 -7.28 -20.14 12.77
N GLU A 274 -6.47 -21.16 13.02
CA GLU A 274 -5.01 -21.03 13.14
C GLU A 274 -4.40 -20.42 11.86
N GLU A 275 -4.78 -20.91 10.69
CA GLU A 275 -4.31 -20.37 9.41
C GLU A 275 -4.64 -18.87 9.27
N ILE A 276 -5.88 -18.50 9.61
CA ILE A 276 -6.34 -17.10 9.61
C ILE A 276 -5.60 -16.26 10.65
N TYR A 277 -5.35 -16.80 11.84
CA TYR A 277 -4.61 -16.14 12.92
C TYR A 277 -3.16 -15.87 12.52
N GLN A 278 -2.50 -16.82 11.83
CA GLN A 278 -1.14 -16.63 11.34
C GLN A 278 -1.04 -15.55 10.25
N GLN A 279 -2.13 -15.29 9.52
CA GLN A 279 -2.22 -14.23 8.52
C GLN A 279 -2.61 -12.86 9.10
N ALA A 280 -2.74 -12.74 10.43
CA ALA A 280 -3.11 -11.50 11.10
C ALA A 280 -2.17 -10.34 10.74
N VAL A 281 -2.76 -9.21 10.41
CA VAL A 281 -2.02 -8.02 9.96
C VAL A 281 -1.81 -7.04 11.09
N SER A 282 -0.74 -6.23 11.03
CA SER A 282 -0.55 -5.14 11.98
C SER A 282 -1.68 -4.12 11.89
N LEU A 283 -1.94 -3.40 12.98
CA LEU A 283 -2.98 -2.37 13.02
C LEU A 283 -2.84 -1.33 11.89
N GLU A 284 -1.61 -0.90 11.57
CA GLU A 284 -1.37 0.07 10.50
C GLU A 284 -1.63 -0.53 9.12
N LEU A 285 -1.25 -1.80 8.90
CA LEU A 285 -1.54 -2.48 7.64
C LEU A 285 -3.06 -2.68 7.45
N TRP A 286 -3.78 -3.07 8.51
CA TRP A 286 -5.24 -3.18 8.50
C TRP A 286 -5.93 -1.83 8.21
N LYS A 287 -5.45 -0.73 8.81
CA LYS A 287 -5.95 0.62 8.51
C LYS A 287 -5.73 0.98 7.05
N ALA A 288 -4.53 0.72 6.51
CA ALA A 288 -4.20 0.99 5.12
C ALA A 288 -5.10 0.20 4.14
N GLN A 289 -5.33 -1.08 4.40
CA GLN A 289 -6.23 -1.92 3.60
C GLN A 289 -7.69 -1.43 3.63
N SER A 290 -8.12 -0.83 4.76
CA SER A 290 -9.48 -0.27 4.86
C SER A 290 -9.74 0.93 3.96
N LEU A 291 -8.69 1.60 3.45
CA LEU A 291 -8.81 2.77 2.56
C LEU A 291 -9.32 2.41 1.16
N SER A 292 -9.27 1.14 0.78
CA SER A 292 -9.80 0.63 -0.50
C SER A 292 -11.31 0.34 -0.46
N ARG A 293 -11.96 0.50 0.70
CA ARG A 293 -13.37 0.14 0.87
C ARG A 293 -14.28 1.29 0.44
N LEU A 294 -15.46 0.92 -0.05
CA LEU A 294 -16.60 1.81 -0.23
C LEU A 294 -17.58 1.52 0.90
N THR A 295 -17.83 2.50 1.78
CA THR A 295 -18.69 2.37 2.95
C THR A 295 -19.88 3.32 2.94
N TYR A 296 -20.01 4.14 1.90
CA TYR A 296 -21.28 4.77 1.53
C TYR A 296 -22.34 3.67 1.29
N SER A 297 -23.58 3.95 1.66
CA SER A 297 -24.68 3.02 1.36
C SER A 297 -25.08 3.22 -0.09
N ALA A 298 -25.31 2.14 -0.82
CA ALA A 298 -25.82 2.23 -2.18
C ALA A 298 -27.24 2.80 -2.16
N ASP A 299 -27.49 3.84 -2.96
CA ASP A 299 -28.81 4.39 -3.22
C ASP A 299 -29.56 3.53 -4.24
N LEU A 300 -28.82 2.94 -5.17
CA LEU A 300 -29.34 1.98 -6.14
C LEU A 300 -28.43 0.74 -6.18
N GLN A 301 -28.98 -0.41 -5.76
CA GLN A 301 -28.34 -1.71 -5.92
C GLN A 301 -28.91 -2.42 -7.15
N VAL A 302 -28.01 -2.90 -8.01
CA VAL A 302 -28.34 -3.73 -9.18
C VAL A 302 -27.48 -4.98 -9.17
N ASN A 303 -27.88 -6.00 -9.94
CA ASN A 303 -27.13 -7.25 -10.06
C ASN A 303 -27.22 -7.74 -11.51
N ASP A 304 -26.65 -6.96 -12.42
CA ASP A 304 -26.78 -7.16 -13.86
C ASP A 304 -25.41 -7.31 -14.52
N ARG A 305 -25.31 -8.26 -15.47
CA ARG A 305 -24.10 -8.45 -16.29
C ARG A 305 -23.70 -7.17 -17.00
N TYR A 306 -24.69 -6.44 -17.50
CA TYR A 306 -24.54 -5.16 -18.18
C TYR A 306 -25.50 -4.15 -17.55
N LEU A 307 -24.97 -2.99 -17.15
CA LEU A 307 -25.80 -1.90 -16.63
C LEU A 307 -26.79 -1.45 -17.71
N GLY A 308 -28.08 -1.53 -17.39
CA GLY A 308 -29.17 -1.02 -18.23
C GLY A 308 -29.37 0.49 -18.10
N GLU A 309 -30.54 0.96 -18.51
CA GLU A 309 -30.96 2.34 -18.24
C GLU A 309 -31.30 2.50 -16.76
N LEU A 310 -30.53 3.34 -16.06
CA LEU A 310 -30.72 3.64 -14.64
C LEU A 310 -31.31 5.05 -14.50
N SER A 311 -32.37 5.18 -13.71
CA SER A 311 -32.93 6.49 -13.38
C SER A 311 -32.14 7.14 -12.26
N ILE A 312 -31.52 8.29 -12.55
CA ILE A 312 -30.79 9.09 -11.58
C ILE A 312 -31.61 10.33 -11.22
N PRO A 313 -31.85 10.61 -9.93
CA PRO A 313 -32.53 11.83 -9.51
C PRO A 313 -31.79 13.07 -9.99
N ALA A 314 -32.51 14.08 -10.47
CA ALA A 314 -31.92 15.36 -10.88
C ALA A 314 -31.16 16.09 -9.74
N SER A 315 -31.51 15.79 -8.48
CA SER A 315 -30.82 16.31 -7.30
C SER A 315 -29.46 15.66 -7.01
N ALA A 316 -29.12 14.56 -7.69
CA ALA A 316 -27.85 13.87 -7.50
C ALA A 316 -26.71 14.66 -8.18
N LYS A 317 -25.86 15.30 -7.39
CA LYS A 317 -24.74 16.12 -7.91
C LYS A 317 -23.49 15.28 -8.18
N LEU A 318 -23.05 14.48 -7.20
CA LEU A 318 -21.96 13.52 -7.37
C LEU A 318 -22.55 12.11 -7.47
N VAL A 319 -22.40 11.47 -8.63
CA VAL A 319 -22.87 10.11 -8.91
C VAL A 319 -21.67 9.17 -8.98
N GLY A 320 -21.60 8.21 -8.04
CA GLY A 320 -20.60 7.15 -8.04
C GLY A 320 -21.16 5.85 -8.61
N ILE A 321 -20.42 5.21 -9.50
CA ILE A 321 -20.79 3.92 -10.12
C ILE A 321 -19.72 2.89 -9.78
N LYS A 322 -20.03 1.99 -8.85
CA LYS A 322 -19.21 0.81 -8.55
C LYS A 322 -19.75 -0.38 -9.30
N SER A 323 -19.02 -0.86 -10.29
CA SER A 323 -19.44 -2.02 -11.09
C SER A 323 -18.24 -2.75 -11.66
N ALA A 324 -18.34 -4.09 -11.78
CA ALA A 324 -17.23 -4.94 -12.23
C ALA A 324 -16.73 -4.58 -13.64
N LYS A 325 -15.58 -5.16 -14.03
CA LYS A 325 -14.97 -4.91 -15.34
C LYS A 325 -15.83 -5.51 -16.45
N GLY A 326 -16.00 -4.78 -17.56
CA GLY A 326 -16.75 -5.26 -18.70
C GLY A 326 -18.26 -5.39 -18.49
N THR A 327 -18.84 -4.70 -17.50
CA THR A 327 -20.30 -4.71 -17.24
C THR A 327 -21.04 -3.51 -17.83
N GLY A 328 -20.50 -2.88 -18.87
CA GLY A 328 -21.19 -1.77 -19.55
C GLY A 328 -21.16 -0.41 -18.84
N LYS A 329 -20.24 -0.14 -17.90
CA LYS A 329 -20.09 1.19 -17.26
C LYS A 329 -20.02 2.34 -18.27
N SER A 330 -19.11 2.24 -19.24
CA SER A 330 -18.97 3.26 -20.27
C SER A 330 -20.16 3.28 -21.23
N LYS A 331 -20.94 2.18 -21.37
CA LYS A 331 -22.21 2.20 -22.12
C LYS A 331 -23.28 3.01 -21.40
N PHE A 332 -23.34 2.89 -20.08
CA PHE A 332 -24.22 3.72 -19.27
C PHE A 332 -23.82 5.20 -19.34
N LEU A 333 -22.53 5.52 -19.22
CA LEU A 333 -22.04 6.90 -19.34
C LEU A 333 -22.37 7.52 -20.71
N GLU A 334 -22.40 6.74 -21.79
CA GLU A 334 -22.86 7.20 -23.11
C GLU A 334 -24.30 7.76 -23.05
N THR A 335 -25.19 7.16 -22.26
CA THR A 335 -26.58 7.65 -22.09
C THR A 335 -26.63 8.96 -21.31
N VAL A 336 -25.76 9.10 -20.30
CA VAL A 336 -25.62 10.34 -19.51
C VAL A 336 -25.16 11.49 -20.40
N VAL A 337 -24.12 11.25 -21.21
CA VAL A 337 -23.57 12.25 -22.14
C VAL A 337 -24.63 12.66 -23.18
N LYS A 338 -25.34 11.70 -23.79
CA LYS A 338 -26.43 11.99 -24.73
C LYS A 338 -27.52 12.84 -24.09
N SER A 339 -27.92 12.55 -22.85
CA SER A 339 -28.92 13.35 -22.14
C SER A 339 -28.41 14.76 -21.81
N ALA A 340 -27.14 14.94 -21.48
CA ALA A 340 -26.56 16.26 -21.18
C ALA A 340 -26.51 17.13 -22.45
N ILE A 341 -26.05 16.57 -23.56
CA ILE A 341 -26.04 17.25 -24.87
C ILE A 341 -27.47 17.65 -25.29
N ALA A 342 -28.45 16.75 -25.10
CA ALA A 342 -29.86 17.06 -25.39
C ALA A 342 -30.43 18.21 -24.55
N ARG A 343 -29.88 18.44 -23.35
CA ARG A 343 -30.24 19.56 -22.46
C ARG A 343 -29.39 20.82 -22.70
N GLN A 344 -28.53 20.81 -23.71
CA GLN A 344 -27.56 21.88 -23.98
C GLN A 344 -26.58 22.15 -22.82
N GLN A 345 -26.22 21.10 -22.06
CA GLN A 345 -25.21 21.18 -21.01
C GLN A 345 -23.82 20.82 -21.57
N TRP A 346 -22.79 21.52 -21.09
CA TRP A 346 -21.41 21.24 -21.46
C TRP A 346 -20.92 19.93 -20.84
N VAL A 347 -20.25 19.09 -21.63
CA VAL A 347 -19.72 17.80 -21.15
C VAL A 347 -18.19 17.78 -21.17
N LEU A 348 -17.57 17.42 -20.04
CA LEU A 348 -16.12 17.23 -19.93
C LEU A 348 -15.80 15.78 -19.59
N VAL A 349 -15.00 15.12 -20.42
CA VAL A 349 -14.47 13.77 -20.11
C VAL A 349 -13.02 13.90 -19.66
N ILE A 350 -12.71 13.43 -18.46
CA ILE A 350 -11.35 13.46 -17.91
C ILE A 350 -10.85 12.02 -17.76
N GLY A 351 -9.69 11.73 -18.35
CA GLY A 351 -8.98 10.47 -18.16
C GLY A 351 -7.50 10.66 -17.86
N HIS A 352 -6.76 9.55 -17.74
CA HIS A 352 -5.34 9.52 -17.37
C HIS A 352 -4.40 9.11 -18.52
N ARG A 353 -4.95 8.71 -19.67
CA ARG A 353 -4.20 8.42 -20.91
C ARG A 353 -4.93 9.03 -22.08
N VAL A 354 -4.19 9.66 -22.99
CA VAL A 354 -4.72 10.29 -24.22
C VAL A 354 -5.59 9.33 -25.02
N ARG A 355 -5.06 8.15 -25.38
CA ARG A 355 -5.77 7.15 -26.22
C ARG A 355 -7.06 6.63 -25.59
N LEU A 356 -7.07 6.43 -24.27
CA LEU A 356 -8.29 6.01 -23.56
C LEU A 356 -9.37 7.08 -23.66
N VAL A 357 -8.99 8.35 -23.53
CA VAL A 357 -9.94 9.47 -23.63
C VAL A 357 -10.43 9.65 -25.06
N GLU A 358 -9.57 9.48 -26.07
CA GLU A 358 -9.96 9.48 -27.49
C GLU A 358 -11.02 8.41 -27.78
N GLU A 359 -10.84 7.18 -27.29
CA GLU A 359 -11.82 6.09 -27.43
C GLU A 359 -13.16 6.43 -26.75
N LEU A 360 -13.12 6.98 -25.53
CA LEU A 360 -14.32 7.42 -24.82
C LEU A 360 -15.04 8.56 -25.54
N CYS A 361 -14.30 9.56 -26.03
CA CYS A 361 -14.83 10.65 -26.84
C CYS A 361 -15.56 10.13 -28.08
N GLN A 362 -14.91 9.28 -28.86
CA GLN A 362 -15.49 8.66 -30.04
C GLN A 362 -16.79 7.90 -29.70
N ARG A 363 -16.79 7.14 -28.60
CA ARG A 363 -17.96 6.41 -28.12
C ARG A 363 -19.11 7.34 -27.71
N PHE A 364 -18.79 8.46 -27.08
CA PHE A 364 -19.77 9.43 -26.60
C PHE A 364 -20.24 10.42 -27.67
N GLY A 365 -19.60 10.44 -28.84
CA GLY A 365 -19.85 11.44 -29.89
C GLY A 365 -19.34 12.83 -29.50
N LEU A 366 -18.23 12.89 -28.77
CA LEU A 366 -17.52 14.11 -28.40
C LEU A 366 -16.17 14.17 -29.11
N ASP A 367 -15.64 15.37 -29.28
CA ASP A 367 -14.30 15.57 -29.81
C ASP A 367 -13.25 15.42 -28.71
N TYR A 368 -12.05 14.95 -29.07
CA TYR A 368 -10.89 15.09 -28.20
C TYR A 368 -10.31 16.52 -28.34
N ILE A 369 -9.71 17.07 -27.29
CA ILE A 369 -9.30 18.49 -27.23
C ILE A 369 -8.41 18.96 -28.40
N THR A 370 -7.66 18.07 -29.06
CA THR A 370 -6.87 18.45 -30.23
C THR A 370 -7.71 18.72 -31.49
N GLU A 371 -8.92 18.19 -31.55
CA GLU A 371 -9.85 18.26 -32.70
C GLU A 371 -10.77 19.49 -32.63
N VAL A 372 -11.02 20.03 -31.44
CA VAL A 372 -11.85 21.22 -31.16
C VAL A 372 -11.31 22.53 -31.77
N ARG A 373 -10.16 22.50 -32.47
CA ARG A 373 -9.46 23.68 -33.01
C ARG A 373 -10.13 24.35 -34.22
N HIS A 374 -11.22 23.80 -34.74
CA HIS A 374 -12.00 24.39 -35.84
C HIS A 374 -13.26 25.10 -35.30
N PRO A 375 -13.32 26.45 -35.27
CA PRO A 375 -14.40 27.21 -34.62
C PRO A 375 -15.75 27.19 -35.35
N GLU A 376 -15.88 26.43 -36.44
CA GLU A 376 -17.11 26.38 -37.25
C GLU A 376 -18.17 25.43 -36.66
N GLY A 377 -17.82 24.66 -35.62
CA GLY A 377 -18.73 23.75 -34.92
C GLY A 377 -19.18 24.27 -33.55
N ASN A 378 -20.46 24.11 -33.24
CA ASN A 378 -21.03 24.37 -31.91
C ASN A 378 -20.66 23.19 -30.98
N VAL A 379 -19.45 23.20 -30.42
CA VAL A 379 -18.93 22.09 -29.60
C VAL A 379 -19.54 22.13 -28.18
N MET A 380 -20.41 21.15 -27.88
CA MET A 380 -21.13 21.04 -26.59
C MET A 380 -20.38 20.21 -25.53
N GLY A 381 -19.11 19.87 -25.78
CA GLY A 381 -18.27 19.12 -24.84
C GLY A 381 -17.04 18.53 -25.50
N TYR A 382 -16.06 18.12 -24.69
CA TYR A 382 -14.83 17.50 -25.17
C TYR A 382 -14.17 16.64 -24.09
N GLY A 383 -13.22 15.80 -24.50
CA GLY A 383 -12.36 15.05 -23.58
C GLY A 383 -10.93 15.55 -23.52
N LEU A 384 -10.30 15.39 -22.35
CA LEU A 384 -8.88 15.66 -22.15
C LEU A 384 -8.21 14.64 -21.21
N CYS A 385 -6.90 14.46 -21.38
CA CYS A 385 -6.06 13.83 -20.37
C CYS A 385 -5.81 14.81 -19.21
N LEU A 386 -5.83 14.34 -17.96
CA LEU A 386 -5.67 15.17 -16.77
C LEU A 386 -4.41 16.06 -16.79
N ASP A 387 -3.33 15.62 -17.43
CA ASP A 387 -2.10 16.41 -17.67
C ASP A 387 -2.37 17.74 -18.37
N SER A 388 -3.46 17.84 -19.13
CA SER A 388 -3.88 19.04 -19.86
C SER A 388 -4.87 19.92 -19.09
N LEU A 389 -5.22 19.56 -17.86
CA LEU A 389 -6.18 20.30 -17.02
C LEU A 389 -5.51 21.54 -16.38
N HIS A 390 -4.93 22.43 -17.18
CA HIS A 390 -4.33 23.68 -16.71
C HIS A 390 -4.32 24.76 -17.81
N PRO A 391 -4.20 26.07 -17.47
CA PRO A 391 -4.33 27.17 -18.43
C PRO A 391 -3.25 27.20 -19.53
N HIS A 392 -2.06 26.68 -19.24
CA HIS A 392 -0.94 26.64 -20.20
C HIS A 392 -0.97 25.43 -21.14
N SER A 393 -1.96 24.54 -21.00
CA SER A 393 -2.07 23.37 -21.87
C SER A 393 -2.57 23.79 -23.26
N GLN A 394 -2.51 22.87 -24.21
CA GLN A 394 -3.14 23.10 -25.52
C GLN A 394 -4.64 23.38 -25.42
N ALA A 395 -5.30 22.91 -24.36
CA ALA A 395 -6.71 23.14 -24.09
C ALA A 395 -7.01 24.58 -23.64
N ARG A 396 -6.00 25.30 -23.12
CA ARG A 396 -6.17 26.56 -22.38
C ARG A 396 -7.31 26.47 -21.37
N PHE A 397 -7.33 25.36 -20.61
CA PHE A 397 -8.47 24.98 -19.79
C PHE A 397 -8.80 26.08 -18.77
N ASN A 398 -10.04 26.55 -18.78
CA ASN A 398 -10.58 27.48 -17.80
C ASN A 398 -11.70 26.81 -17.00
N ALA A 399 -11.48 26.60 -15.71
CA ALA A 399 -12.44 25.95 -14.84
C ALA A 399 -13.66 26.84 -14.51
N ALA A 400 -13.56 28.17 -14.69
CA ALA A 400 -14.62 29.12 -14.37
C ALA A 400 -15.89 28.93 -15.18
N ASP A 401 -15.79 28.28 -16.35
CA ASP A 401 -16.88 28.19 -17.33
C ASP A 401 -17.81 26.99 -17.10
N TRP A 402 -17.63 26.22 -16.02
CA TRP A 402 -18.22 24.88 -15.84
C TRP A 402 -19.31 24.76 -14.74
N THR A 403 -20.05 25.84 -14.44
CA THR A 403 -21.05 25.83 -13.34
C THR A 403 -22.29 24.97 -13.59
N ASP A 404 -22.69 24.77 -14.85
CA ASP A 404 -23.78 23.89 -15.29
C ASP A 404 -23.26 22.70 -16.14
N GLY A 405 -21.99 22.33 -15.92
CA GLY A 405 -21.32 21.28 -16.68
C GLY A 405 -21.59 19.87 -16.15
N VAL A 406 -21.46 18.87 -17.03
CA VAL A 406 -21.41 17.45 -16.67
C VAL A 406 -19.99 16.94 -16.84
N VAL A 407 -19.35 16.55 -15.73
CA VAL A 407 -18.00 15.98 -15.72
C VAL A 407 -18.06 14.47 -15.61
N ILE A 408 -17.39 13.76 -16.52
CA ILE A 408 -17.29 12.31 -16.54
C ILE A 408 -15.85 11.89 -16.25
N ILE A 409 -15.66 11.02 -15.26
CA ILE A 409 -14.36 10.42 -14.92
C ILE A 409 -14.53 8.89 -14.85
N ASP A 410 -14.17 8.19 -15.93
CA ASP A 410 -14.06 6.73 -15.95
C ASP A 410 -12.70 6.31 -15.35
N GLU A 411 -12.67 5.19 -14.63
CA GLU A 411 -11.52 4.72 -13.84
C GLU A 411 -10.98 5.79 -12.88
N VAL A 412 -11.89 6.42 -12.10
CA VAL A 412 -11.59 7.58 -11.24
C VAL A 412 -10.42 7.35 -10.28
N GLU A 413 -10.25 6.14 -9.73
CA GLU A 413 -9.13 5.84 -8.82
C GLU A 413 -7.78 6.01 -9.55
N GLN A 414 -7.70 5.62 -10.82
CA GLN A 414 -6.49 5.76 -11.61
C GLN A 414 -6.25 7.21 -12.04
N VAL A 415 -7.31 7.93 -12.42
CA VAL A 415 -7.23 9.35 -12.81
C VAL A 415 -6.71 10.20 -11.65
N LEU A 416 -7.27 10.03 -10.45
CA LEU A 416 -6.85 10.77 -9.27
C LEU A 416 -5.43 10.38 -8.85
N TRP A 417 -5.09 9.09 -8.86
CA TRP A 417 -3.73 8.65 -8.53
C TRP A 417 -2.68 9.20 -9.51
N HIS A 418 -3.00 9.23 -10.80
CA HIS A 418 -2.15 9.83 -11.83
C HIS A 418 -1.88 11.31 -11.54
N GLY A 419 -2.95 12.09 -11.30
CA GLY A 419 -2.85 13.51 -10.96
C GLY A 419 -2.08 13.81 -9.68
N LEU A 420 -2.06 12.88 -8.72
CA LEU A 420 -1.39 13.04 -7.43
C LEU A 420 0.04 12.48 -7.39
N ASN A 421 0.42 11.53 -8.26
CA ASN A 421 1.70 10.84 -8.15
C ASN A 421 2.52 10.73 -9.45
N SER A 422 1.92 10.81 -10.64
CA SER A 422 2.63 10.61 -11.92
C SER A 422 3.70 11.66 -12.18
N ARG A 423 4.84 11.24 -12.75
CA ARG A 423 5.93 12.15 -13.15
C ARG A 423 5.56 13.09 -14.29
N THR A 424 4.59 12.71 -15.13
CA THR A 424 4.15 13.53 -16.27
C THR A 424 3.48 14.82 -15.82
N CYS A 425 2.84 14.81 -14.65
CA CYS A 425 2.21 16.00 -14.07
C CYS A 425 3.20 16.91 -13.33
N ASN A 426 4.43 16.47 -13.00
CA ASN A 426 5.33 17.20 -12.08
C ASN A 426 5.51 18.69 -12.41
N ALA A 427 5.67 19.02 -13.69
CA ALA A 427 5.92 20.40 -14.12
C ALA A 427 4.71 21.33 -13.97
N ASN A 428 3.49 20.78 -13.94
CA ASN A 428 2.24 21.55 -13.90
C ASN A 428 1.31 21.09 -12.76
N ARG A 429 1.76 20.26 -11.82
CA ARG A 429 0.84 19.56 -10.90
C ARG A 429 0.05 20.54 -10.05
N VAL A 430 0.70 21.60 -9.57
CA VAL A 430 0.03 22.65 -8.78
C VAL A 430 -1.08 23.31 -9.60
N ALA A 431 -0.81 23.71 -10.85
CA ALA A 431 -1.81 24.28 -11.75
C ALA A 431 -2.94 23.29 -12.09
N ILE A 432 -2.61 22.02 -12.29
CA ILE A 432 -3.57 20.93 -12.53
C ILE A 432 -4.52 20.78 -11.35
N LEU A 433 -3.98 20.68 -10.13
CA LEU A 433 -4.78 20.46 -8.93
C LEU A 433 -5.58 21.72 -8.53
N LYS A 434 -5.07 22.94 -8.79
CA LYS A 434 -5.85 24.20 -8.68
C LYS A 434 -7.04 24.18 -9.64
N SER A 435 -6.83 23.78 -10.89
CA SER A 435 -7.88 23.71 -11.91
C SER A 435 -8.92 22.63 -11.57
N LEU A 436 -8.47 21.45 -11.11
CA LEU A 436 -9.37 20.39 -10.65
C LEU A 436 -10.22 20.84 -9.46
N LYS A 437 -9.62 21.53 -8.48
CA LYS A 437 -10.37 22.09 -7.35
C LYS A 437 -11.44 23.07 -7.81
N THR A 438 -11.05 24.04 -8.62
CA THR A 438 -11.96 25.06 -9.14
C THR A 438 -13.09 24.42 -9.95
N LEU A 439 -12.78 23.41 -10.77
CA LEU A 439 -13.77 22.65 -11.52
C LEU A 439 -14.78 21.95 -10.59
N MET A 440 -14.31 21.24 -9.56
CA MET A 440 -15.19 20.57 -8.60
C MET A 440 -16.04 21.56 -7.81
N GLN A 441 -15.47 22.70 -7.39
CA GLN A 441 -16.21 23.77 -6.70
C GLN A 441 -17.33 24.34 -7.58
N ASN A 442 -17.05 24.59 -8.85
CA ASN A 442 -18.02 25.19 -9.77
C ASN A 442 -19.12 24.19 -10.16
N VAL A 443 -18.75 22.95 -10.50
CA VAL A 443 -19.71 21.94 -10.97
C VAL A 443 -20.59 21.47 -9.81
N LEU A 444 -20.01 21.09 -8.66
CA LEU A 444 -20.77 20.56 -7.53
C LEU A 444 -21.40 21.64 -6.67
N GLY A 445 -20.85 22.86 -6.65
CA GLY A 445 -21.46 24.02 -5.99
C GLY A 445 -22.54 24.72 -6.83
N GLY A 446 -22.55 24.49 -8.15
CA GLY A 446 -23.52 25.04 -9.09
C GLY A 446 -24.62 24.04 -9.47
N GLU A 447 -25.10 24.16 -10.72
CA GLU A 447 -26.17 23.30 -11.25
C GLU A 447 -25.67 22.01 -11.91
N GLY A 448 -24.36 21.89 -12.13
CA GLY A 448 -23.72 20.76 -12.78
C GLY A 448 -23.73 19.44 -12.00
N GLN A 449 -23.14 18.41 -12.64
CA GLN A 449 -23.06 17.05 -12.11
C GLN A 449 -21.69 16.43 -12.40
N VAL A 450 -21.21 15.58 -11.49
CA VAL A 450 -19.99 14.79 -11.65
C VAL A 450 -20.35 13.31 -11.59
N PHE A 451 -20.00 12.56 -12.65
CA PHE A 451 -20.15 11.12 -12.74
C PHE A 451 -18.78 10.47 -12.67
N VAL A 452 -18.62 9.56 -11.71
CA VAL A 452 -17.39 8.78 -11.56
C VAL A 452 -17.68 7.29 -11.59
N ALA A 453 -16.86 6.54 -12.31
CA ALA A 453 -17.06 5.12 -12.51
C ALA A 453 -15.77 4.34 -12.26
N ASP A 454 -15.85 3.25 -11.49
CA ASP A 454 -14.70 2.36 -11.25
C ASP A 454 -15.16 0.97 -10.79
N ALA A 455 -14.34 -0.06 -11.03
CA ALA A 455 -14.55 -1.37 -10.42
C ALA A 455 -14.06 -1.41 -8.96
N ASP A 456 -13.02 -0.64 -8.66
CA ASP A 456 -12.37 -0.56 -7.35
C ASP A 456 -12.74 0.75 -6.62
N LEU A 457 -13.90 1.35 -6.93
CA LEU A 457 -14.36 2.63 -6.37
C LEU A 457 -14.32 2.58 -4.83
N SER A 458 -13.70 3.58 -4.21
CA SER A 458 -13.54 3.66 -2.76
C SER A 458 -14.00 4.99 -2.16
N ASP A 459 -14.19 5.02 -0.84
CA ASP A 459 -14.45 6.24 -0.09
C ASP A 459 -13.36 7.30 -0.33
N THR A 460 -12.10 6.87 -0.54
CA THR A 460 -10.97 7.78 -0.74
C THR A 460 -11.18 8.71 -1.93
N SER A 461 -11.64 8.18 -3.06
CA SER A 461 -11.88 8.99 -4.27
C SER A 461 -13.08 9.91 -4.13
N LEU A 462 -14.19 9.42 -3.59
CA LEU A 462 -15.42 10.23 -3.39
C LEU A 462 -15.20 11.35 -2.37
N GLU A 463 -14.58 11.04 -1.23
CA GLU A 463 -14.26 12.04 -0.19
C GLU A 463 -13.30 13.11 -0.72
N TYR A 464 -12.37 12.76 -1.61
CA TYR A 464 -11.45 13.74 -2.19
C TYR A 464 -12.19 14.73 -3.11
N LEU A 465 -13.05 14.25 -4.00
CA LEU A 465 -13.85 15.12 -4.88
C LEU A 465 -14.77 16.05 -4.09
N LEU A 466 -15.41 15.54 -3.03
CA LEU A 466 -16.22 16.33 -2.11
C LEU A 466 -15.38 17.36 -1.34
N ALA A 467 -14.19 16.97 -0.87
CA ALA A 467 -13.28 17.87 -0.16
C ALA A 467 -12.76 19.00 -1.07
N LEU A 468 -12.51 18.72 -2.35
CA LEU A 468 -12.15 19.74 -3.33
C LEU A 468 -13.30 20.74 -3.54
N ALA A 469 -14.52 20.24 -3.66
CA ALA A 469 -15.70 21.08 -3.87
C ALA A 469 -16.05 21.95 -2.65
N GLY A 470 -15.74 21.48 -1.44
CA GLY A 470 -15.98 22.24 -0.20
C GLY A 470 -17.47 22.40 0.16
N VAL A 471 -18.31 21.48 -0.32
CA VAL A 471 -19.77 21.48 -0.12
C VAL A 471 -20.22 20.18 0.56
N GLU A 472 -21.22 20.27 1.43
CA GLU A 472 -21.81 19.09 2.10
C GLU A 472 -22.84 18.43 1.18
N ILE A 473 -22.38 17.54 0.30
CA ILE A 473 -23.23 16.75 -0.60
C ILE A 473 -23.11 15.28 -0.24
N GLN A 474 -24.24 14.58 -0.20
CA GLN A 474 -24.24 13.11 -0.15
C GLN A 474 -24.06 12.56 -1.58
N PRO A 475 -23.04 11.73 -1.83
CA PRO A 475 -22.88 11.10 -3.14
C PRO A 475 -24.03 10.12 -3.38
N TYR A 476 -24.58 10.12 -4.59
CA TYR A 476 -25.55 9.13 -5.05
C TYR A 476 -24.80 7.91 -5.57
N LEU A 477 -24.90 6.78 -4.88
CA LEU A 477 -24.11 5.59 -5.18
C LEU A 477 -24.94 4.51 -5.88
N ILE A 478 -24.46 4.10 -7.05
CA ILE A 478 -24.92 2.92 -7.78
C ILE A 478 -23.91 1.80 -7.54
N GLU A 479 -24.36 0.68 -6.98
CA GLU A 479 -23.54 -0.51 -6.75
C GLU A 479 -24.11 -1.69 -7.53
N ASN A 480 -23.29 -2.27 -8.41
CA ASN A 480 -23.62 -3.48 -9.14
C ASN A 480 -22.92 -4.68 -8.50
N ASP A 481 -23.70 -5.53 -7.87
CA ASP A 481 -23.22 -6.71 -7.14
C ASP A 481 -22.94 -7.92 -8.05
N TRP A 482 -23.06 -7.73 -9.38
CA TRP A 482 -22.85 -8.79 -10.36
C TRP A 482 -21.44 -9.39 -10.27
N LYS A 483 -21.41 -10.72 -10.25
CA LYS A 483 -20.21 -11.55 -10.32
C LYS A 483 -20.37 -12.58 -11.44
N PRO A 484 -19.27 -13.00 -12.09
CA PRO A 484 -19.33 -14.04 -13.11
C PRO A 484 -19.87 -15.35 -12.52
N GLY A 485 -20.81 -15.97 -13.24
CA GLY A 485 -21.24 -17.33 -12.95
C GLY A 485 -20.16 -18.36 -13.30
N THR A 486 -20.40 -19.64 -13.00
CA THR A 486 -19.42 -20.72 -13.19
C THR A 486 -18.86 -20.83 -14.62
N GLN A 487 -19.64 -20.45 -15.64
CA GLN A 487 -19.21 -20.48 -17.05
C GLN A 487 -18.36 -19.27 -17.48
N GLU A 488 -18.53 -18.12 -16.82
CA GLU A 488 -17.78 -16.89 -17.13
C GLU A 488 -16.58 -16.68 -16.19
N ALA A 489 -16.60 -17.33 -15.02
CA ALA A 489 -15.54 -17.24 -14.03
C ALA A 489 -14.28 -17.92 -14.56
N TRP A 490 -13.13 -17.29 -14.36
CA TRP A 490 -11.86 -17.85 -14.78
C TRP A 490 -11.37 -18.89 -13.78
N GLU A 491 -10.83 -19.99 -14.31
CA GLU A 491 -9.93 -20.86 -13.57
C GLU A 491 -8.52 -20.27 -13.65
N ILE A 492 -7.97 -19.90 -12.50
CA ILE A 492 -6.66 -19.28 -12.39
C ILE A 492 -5.72 -20.23 -11.68
N PHE A 493 -4.76 -20.79 -12.42
CA PHE A 493 -3.71 -21.64 -11.93
C PHE A 493 -2.55 -20.78 -11.41
N HIS A 494 -2.40 -20.71 -10.09
CA HIS A 494 -1.40 -19.89 -9.41
C HIS A 494 -0.13 -20.70 -9.11
N TYR A 495 1.01 -20.17 -9.53
CA TYR A 495 2.34 -20.72 -9.26
C TYR A 495 2.94 -20.09 -7.99
N PRO A 496 3.06 -20.83 -6.87
CA PRO A 496 3.55 -20.27 -5.61
C PRO A 496 5.08 -20.11 -5.55
N ASP A 497 5.79 -20.57 -6.59
CA ASP A 497 7.25 -20.58 -6.71
C ASP A 497 7.89 -19.20 -6.46
N THR A 498 9.19 -19.19 -6.12
CA THR A 498 9.94 -17.96 -5.83
C THR A 498 10.27 -17.16 -7.09
N THR A 499 10.30 -17.80 -8.26
CA THR A 499 10.55 -17.22 -9.58
C THR A 499 9.49 -17.72 -10.57
N PRO A 500 9.27 -17.02 -11.70
CA PRO A 500 8.31 -17.45 -12.72
C PRO A 500 8.86 -18.53 -13.66
N GLU A 501 10.02 -19.12 -13.36
CA GLU A 501 10.73 -20.04 -14.26
C GLU A 501 9.89 -21.24 -14.66
N ARG A 502 9.27 -21.91 -13.69
CA ARG A 502 8.36 -23.03 -13.94
C ARG A 502 7.17 -22.64 -14.82
N LEU A 503 6.56 -21.48 -14.54
CA LEU A 503 5.46 -20.95 -15.38
C LEU A 503 5.92 -20.74 -16.82
N VAL A 504 7.14 -20.23 -17.04
CA VAL A 504 7.69 -20.05 -18.40
C VAL A 504 8.01 -21.40 -19.07
N GLY A 505 8.51 -22.38 -18.31
CA GLY A 505 8.68 -23.75 -18.80
C GLY A 505 7.36 -24.36 -19.29
N ASP A 506 6.30 -24.24 -18.48
CA ASP A 506 4.96 -24.72 -18.82
C ASP A 506 4.35 -23.93 -20.00
N LEU A 507 4.62 -22.62 -20.11
CA LEU A 507 4.23 -21.81 -21.26
C LEU A 507 4.90 -22.31 -22.55
N THR A 508 6.20 -22.58 -22.51
CA THR A 508 6.94 -23.14 -23.65
C THR A 508 6.37 -24.51 -24.05
N GLN A 509 6.04 -25.35 -23.09
CA GLN A 509 5.42 -26.65 -23.35
C GLN A 509 4.02 -26.50 -23.96
N HIS A 510 3.19 -25.60 -23.44
CA HIS A 510 1.87 -25.29 -23.99
C HIS A 510 1.93 -24.83 -25.46
N ILE A 511 2.93 -24.02 -25.82
CA ILE A 511 3.17 -23.61 -27.21
C ILE A 511 3.59 -24.80 -28.07
N LYS A 512 4.47 -25.68 -27.59
CA LYS A 512 4.90 -26.90 -28.32
C LYS A 512 3.72 -27.83 -28.64
N GLU A 513 2.73 -27.88 -27.75
CA GLU A 513 1.50 -28.66 -27.91
C GLU A 513 0.48 -28.00 -28.85
N GLY A 514 0.80 -26.85 -29.43
CA GLY A 514 -0.05 -26.12 -30.39
C GLY A 514 -0.93 -25.04 -29.75
N GLY A 515 -0.69 -24.69 -28.49
CA GLY A 515 -1.39 -23.62 -27.79
C GLY A 515 -1.09 -22.22 -28.33
N LYS A 516 -2.07 -21.32 -28.22
CA LYS A 516 -1.99 -19.91 -28.65
C LYS A 516 -2.16 -18.98 -27.44
N PRO A 517 -1.07 -18.64 -26.72
CA PRO A 517 -1.14 -17.89 -25.48
C PRO A 517 -1.17 -16.37 -25.70
N PHE A 518 -1.94 -15.68 -24.85
CA PHE A 518 -1.80 -14.24 -24.62
C PHE A 518 -1.09 -14.00 -23.27
N VAL A 519 0.07 -13.35 -23.30
CA VAL A 519 0.96 -13.24 -22.13
C VAL A 519 1.01 -11.78 -21.64
N CYS A 520 0.52 -11.55 -20.42
CA CYS A 520 0.56 -10.28 -19.71
C CYS A 520 1.83 -10.17 -18.87
N LEU A 521 2.66 -9.17 -19.15
CA LEU A 521 3.98 -8.98 -18.53
C LEU A 521 4.08 -7.60 -17.87
N SER A 522 4.83 -7.51 -16.77
CA SER A 522 4.95 -6.26 -16.00
C SER A 522 6.09 -5.33 -16.42
N ALA A 523 6.90 -5.72 -17.40
CA ALA A 523 8.10 -5.00 -17.81
C ALA A 523 8.32 -5.11 -19.32
N GLN A 524 8.99 -4.10 -19.89
CA GLN A 524 9.36 -4.08 -21.31
C GLN A 524 10.86 -3.88 -21.57
N ARG A 525 11.65 -3.55 -20.53
CA ARG A 525 13.08 -3.27 -20.69
C ARG A 525 13.81 -4.54 -21.12
N ARG A 526 14.76 -4.39 -22.06
CA ARG A 526 15.58 -5.50 -22.59
C ARG A 526 16.42 -6.19 -21.51
N GLY A 527 16.83 -5.49 -20.46
CA GLY A 527 17.50 -6.11 -19.30
C GLY A 527 16.57 -6.80 -18.27
N SER A 528 15.24 -6.77 -18.47
CA SER A 528 14.31 -7.48 -17.58
C SER A 528 14.13 -8.90 -18.07
N GLN A 529 14.57 -9.88 -17.28
CA GLN A 529 14.53 -11.30 -17.65
C GLN A 529 13.14 -11.75 -18.13
N TRP A 530 12.09 -11.30 -17.44
CA TRP A 530 10.70 -11.68 -17.69
C TRP A 530 9.89 -10.56 -18.37
N GLY A 531 10.55 -9.67 -19.11
CA GLY A 531 9.92 -8.57 -19.84
C GLY A 531 9.51 -8.94 -21.26
N THR A 532 8.70 -8.08 -21.90
CA THR A 532 8.20 -8.31 -23.27
C THR A 532 9.31 -8.53 -24.28
N CYS A 533 10.35 -7.68 -24.29
CA CYS A 533 11.46 -7.83 -25.24
C CYS A 533 12.25 -9.12 -25.04
N SER A 534 12.45 -9.54 -23.80
CA SER A 534 13.27 -10.71 -23.46
C SER A 534 12.56 -12.01 -23.78
N LEU A 535 11.26 -12.11 -23.46
CA LEU A 535 10.47 -13.27 -23.84
C LEU A 535 10.19 -13.29 -25.35
N GLU A 536 10.04 -12.14 -26.02
CA GLU A 536 9.95 -12.10 -27.49
C GLU A 536 11.22 -12.69 -28.12
N ALA A 537 12.40 -12.27 -27.62
CA ALA A 537 13.69 -12.76 -28.09
C ALA A 537 13.81 -14.28 -27.96
N TYR A 538 13.55 -14.79 -26.76
CA TYR A 538 13.61 -16.20 -26.45
C TYR A 538 12.62 -17.02 -27.28
N LEU A 539 11.34 -16.62 -27.31
CA LEU A 539 10.31 -17.36 -28.04
C LEU A 539 10.51 -17.32 -29.56
N ARG A 540 11.09 -16.26 -30.13
CA ARG A 540 11.45 -16.23 -31.56
C ARG A 540 12.59 -17.21 -31.90
N GLN A 541 13.52 -17.44 -30.97
CA GLN A 541 14.60 -18.42 -31.14
C GLN A 541 14.06 -19.85 -31.04
N GLU A 542 13.20 -20.11 -30.05
CA GLU A 542 12.62 -21.45 -29.83
C GLU A 542 11.55 -21.83 -30.87
N PHE A 543 10.79 -20.85 -31.36
CA PHE A 543 9.63 -21.05 -32.23
C PHE A 543 9.67 -20.18 -33.50
N PRO A 544 10.69 -20.32 -34.37
CA PRO A 544 10.87 -19.48 -35.56
C PRO A 544 9.71 -19.58 -36.58
N GLN A 545 8.92 -20.65 -36.52
CA GLN A 545 7.75 -20.91 -37.36
C GLN A 545 6.49 -20.17 -36.90
N HIS A 546 6.42 -19.72 -35.64
CA HIS A 546 5.24 -19.07 -35.08
C HIS A 546 5.25 -17.57 -35.30
N ARG A 547 4.06 -16.98 -35.45
CA ARG A 547 3.92 -15.52 -35.55
C ARG A 547 3.79 -14.93 -34.15
N ILE A 548 4.80 -14.17 -33.73
CA ILE A 548 4.86 -13.55 -32.41
C ILE A 548 4.64 -12.03 -32.53
N LEU A 549 3.72 -11.48 -31.74
CA LEU A 549 3.47 -10.04 -31.65
C LEU A 549 3.82 -9.51 -30.26
N ARG A 550 4.65 -8.45 -30.21
CA ARG A 550 4.90 -7.67 -29.00
C ARG A 550 4.07 -6.40 -28.98
N ILE A 551 3.36 -6.16 -27.87
CA ILE A 551 2.55 -4.96 -27.65
C ILE A 551 3.05 -4.26 -26.38
N ASP A 552 3.76 -3.15 -26.57
CA ASP A 552 4.20 -2.28 -25.48
C ASP A 552 4.30 -0.83 -25.94
N SER A 553 4.76 0.08 -25.06
CA SER A 553 4.73 1.52 -25.37
C SER A 553 5.62 1.88 -26.56
N GLU A 554 6.68 1.12 -26.83
CA GLU A 554 7.56 1.36 -27.97
C GLU A 554 6.96 0.80 -29.25
N SER A 555 6.41 -0.41 -29.20
CA SER A 555 5.82 -1.05 -30.37
C SER A 555 4.53 -0.35 -30.84
N LEU A 556 3.76 0.21 -29.91
CA LEU A 556 2.55 1.01 -30.19
C LEU A 556 2.84 2.42 -30.74
N ALA A 557 4.07 2.90 -30.63
CA ALA A 557 4.49 4.24 -31.06
C ALA A 557 5.40 4.22 -32.30
N ASP A 558 5.69 3.04 -32.85
CA ASP A 558 6.57 2.85 -34.01
C ASP A 558 5.79 2.56 -35.30
N PRO A 559 5.72 3.49 -36.28
CA PRO A 559 4.99 3.30 -37.53
C PRO A 559 5.33 2.03 -38.33
N THR A 560 6.53 1.49 -38.14
CA THR A 560 6.98 0.30 -38.87
C THR A 560 6.62 -1.00 -38.17
N HIS A 561 6.12 -0.94 -36.93
CA HIS A 561 5.79 -2.13 -36.16
C HIS A 561 4.34 -2.58 -36.43
N PRO A 562 4.04 -3.90 -36.54
CA PRO A 562 2.68 -4.37 -36.81
C PRO A 562 1.63 -3.99 -35.76
N ALA A 563 2.05 -3.71 -34.53
CA ALA A 563 1.19 -3.21 -33.45
C ALA A 563 0.85 -1.71 -33.57
N TYR A 564 1.48 -0.97 -34.49
CA TYR A 564 1.28 0.47 -34.64
C TYR A 564 -0.16 0.84 -34.96
N GLY A 565 -0.71 1.79 -34.20
CA GLY A 565 -2.11 2.20 -34.36
C GLY A 565 -3.12 1.08 -34.12
N GLY A 566 -2.66 -0.13 -33.77
CA GLY A 566 -3.47 -1.34 -33.72
C GLY A 566 -4.52 -1.31 -32.62
N VAL A 567 -4.42 -0.39 -31.66
CA VAL A 567 -5.36 -0.24 -30.53
C VAL A 567 -6.82 -0.19 -31.01
N ASN A 568 -7.09 0.47 -32.13
CA ASN A 568 -8.46 0.62 -32.67
C ASN A 568 -8.95 -0.59 -33.49
N HIS A 569 -8.05 -1.53 -33.84
CA HIS A 569 -8.34 -2.73 -34.63
C HIS A 569 -7.62 -3.96 -34.07
N LEU A 570 -7.51 -4.04 -32.74
CA LEU A 570 -6.67 -5.03 -32.07
C LEU A 570 -7.09 -6.45 -32.44
N ASP A 571 -8.39 -6.75 -32.44
CA ASP A 571 -8.88 -8.08 -32.80
C ASP A 571 -8.45 -8.51 -34.21
N THR A 572 -8.48 -7.59 -35.18
CA THR A 572 -8.04 -7.85 -36.56
C THR A 572 -6.54 -8.13 -36.63
N VAL A 573 -5.74 -7.36 -35.89
CA VAL A 573 -4.28 -7.56 -35.84
C VAL A 573 -3.96 -8.88 -35.13
N LEU A 574 -4.52 -9.10 -33.94
CA LEU A 574 -4.26 -10.23 -33.06
C LEU A 574 -4.62 -11.58 -33.71
N ALA A 575 -5.66 -11.64 -34.54
CA ALA A 575 -6.05 -12.84 -35.28
C ALA A 575 -4.94 -13.41 -36.18
N ASN A 576 -3.95 -12.60 -36.56
CA ASN A 576 -2.84 -13.01 -37.44
C ASN A 576 -1.63 -13.60 -36.68
N TYR A 577 -1.66 -13.64 -35.35
CA TYR A 577 -0.53 -14.03 -34.50
C TYR A 577 -0.89 -15.20 -33.59
N ASP A 578 0.05 -16.12 -33.41
CA ASP A 578 -0.13 -17.31 -32.56
C ASP A 578 0.20 -17.00 -31.09
N ILE A 579 1.18 -16.12 -30.86
CA ILE A 579 1.67 -15.74 -29.54
C ILE A 579 1.68 -14.23 -29.43
N VAL A 580 1.10 -13.71 -28.34
CA VAL A 580 1.08 -12.26 -28.08
C VAL A 580 1.66 -11.95 -26.72
N LEU A 581 2.62 -11.04 -26.68
CA LEU A 581 3.27 -10.56 -25.46
C LEU A 581 2.87 -9.10 -25.22
N ALA A 582 2.18 -8.84 -24.12
CA ALA A 582 1.64 -7.53 -23.79
C ALA A 582 2.27 -6.95 -22.52
N SER A 583 2.72 -5.70 -22.60
CA SER A 583 3.11 -4.92 -21.43
C SER A 583 1.93 -4.12 -20.88
N PRO A 584 2.14 -3.35 -19.79
CA PRO A 584 1.14 -2.45 -19.21
C PRO A 584 0.61 -1.35 -20.15
N ALA A 585 1.18 -1.24 -21.36
CA ALA A 585 0.78 -0.24 -22.34
C ALA A 585 -0.68 -0.39 -22.79
N ILE A 586 -1.24 -1.61 -22.80
CA ILE A 586 -2.64 -1.90 -23.13
C ILE A 586 -3.51 -2.18 -21.91
N GLU A 587 -3.05 -1.77 -20.72
CA GLU A 587 -3.79 -1.99 -19.48
C GLU A 587 -5.10 -1.26 -19.38
N THR A 588 -5.30 -0.17 -20.13
CA THR A 588 -6.51 0.66 -20.11
C THR A 588 -6.86 1.04 -21.54
N GLY A 589 -8.17 1.20 -21.82
CA GLY A 589 -8.67 1.63 -23.14
C GLY A 589 -8.53 0.60 -24.26
N VAL A 590 -8.66 -0.68 -23.92
CA VAL A 590 -8.67 -1.79 -24.88
C VAL A 590 -9.57 -2.91 -24.36
N SER A 591 -10.50 -3.38 -25.21
CA SER A 591 -11.23 -4.65 -25.01
C SER A 591 -10.90 -5.59 -26.17
N ILE A 592 -10.47 -6.83 -25.87
CA ILE A 592 -10.20 -7.85 -26.88
C ILE A 592 -11.35 -8.85 -26.86
N GLU A 593 -12.15 -8.86 -27.93
CA GLU A 593 -13.36 -9.68 -28.07
C GLU A 593 -13.16 -10.84 -29.05
N LEU A 594 -11.94 -11.02 -29.54
CA LEU A 594 -11.54 -12.12 -30.42
C LEU A 594 -11.90 -13.50 -29.82
N GLN A 595 -12.86 -14.18 -30.44
CA GLN A 595 -13.34 -15.50 -30.03
C GLN A 595 -12.58 -16.63 -30.75
N ASN A 596 -12.46 -17.79 -30.10
CA ASN A 596 -11.92 -19.04 -30.67
C ASN A 596 -10.50 -18.93 -31.27
N HIS A 597 -9.68 -17.99 -30.79
CA HIS A 597 -8.30 -17.81 -31.27
C HIS A 597 -7.26 -18.14 -30.21
N PHE A 598 -7.27 -17.41 -29.10
CA PHE A 598 -6.39 -17.69 -27.97
C PHE A 598 -6.90 -18.91 -27.19
N THR A 599 -5.96 -19.74 -26.70
CA THR A 599 -6.29 -20.93 -25.92
C THR A 599 -6.05 -20.75 -24.42
N SER A 600 -5.23 -19.76 -24.04
CA SER A 600 -4.92 -19.48 -22.63
C SER A 600 -4.39 -18.05 -22.44
N VAL A 601 -4.47 -17.57 -21.20
CA VAL A 601 -3.89 -16.28 -20.78
C VAL A 601 -2.82 -16.55 -19.71
N TRP A 602 -1.65 -15.95 -19.86
CA TRP A 602 -0.52 -16.13 -18.94
C TRP A 602 -0.14 -14.79 -18.32
N GLY A 603 0.29 -14.79 -17.06
CA GLY A 603 0.61 -13.56 -16.33
C GLY A 603 1.88 -13.69 -15.50
N ILE A 604 2.80 -12.75 -15.68
CA ILE A 604 3.99 -12.59 -14.82
C ILE A 604 3.99 -11.20 -14.20
N ALA A 605 3.67 -11.15 -12.91
CA ALA A 605 3.60 -9.91 -12.14
C ALA A 605 4.77 -9.80 -11.16
N GLN A 606 5.83 -9.06 -11.55
CA GLN A 606 7.06 -8.94 -10.77
C GLN A 606 7.01 -7.91 -9.63
N GLY A 607 5.86 -7.34 -9.29
CA GLY A 607 5.78 -6.34 -8.20
C GLY A 607 6.22 -4.93 -8.58
N VAL A 608 6.19 -4.61 -9.88
CA VAL A 608 6.46 -3.26 -10.41
C VAL A 608 5.17 -2.43 -10.46
N GLN A 609 4.03 -3.08 -10.64
CA GLN A 609 2.73 -2.44 -10.88
C GLN A 609 1.83 -2.59 -9.68
N ALA A 610 0.78 -1.78 -9.60
CA ALA A 610 -0.25 -1.94 -8.59
C ALA A 610 -1.05 -3.23 -8.84
N GLU A 611 -1.65 -3.78 -7.79
CA GLU A 611 -2.40 -5.04 -7.84
C GLU A 611 -3.63 -4.96 -8.76
N ASN A 612 -4.28 -3.79 -8.82
CA ASN A 612 -5.43 -3.57 -9.68
C ASN A 612 -5.04 -3.55 -11.17
N SER A 613 -3.87 -3.01 -11.52
CA SER A 613 -3.31 -3.04 -12.87
C SER A 613 -3.11 -4.48 -13.36
N VAL A 614 -2.57 -5.37 -12.51
CA VAL A 614 -2.42 -6.80 -12.85
C VAL A 614 -3.76 -7.44 -13.15
N ARG A 615 -4.75 -7.25 -12.27
CA ARG A 615 -6.11 -7.78 -12.49
C ARG A 615 -6.75 -7.20 -13.75
N GLN A 616 -6.47 -5.95 -14.08
CA GLN A 616 -6.97 -5.32 -15.31
C GLN A 616 -6.32 -5.92 -16.55
N ALA A 617 -5.02 -6.14 -16.55
CA ALA A 617 -4.30 -6.78 -17.66
C ALA A 617 -4.87 -8.19 -17.95
N LEU A 618 -5.08 -9.01 -16.91
CA LEU A 618 -5.67 -10.35 -17.04
C LEU A 618 -7.12 -10.33 -17.59
N SER A 619 -7.82 -9.21 -17.42
CA SER A 619 -9.21 -9.03 -17.86
C SER A 619 -9.38 -8.56 -19.31
N ARG A 620 -8.28 -8.25 -20.01
CA ARG A 620 -8.31 -7.70 -21.38
C ARG A 620 -8.85 -8.71 -22.39
N ILE A 621 -8.47 -9.98 -22.25
CA ILE A 621 -9.11 -11.09 -22.93
C ILE A 621 -10.43 -11.40 -22.23
N ARG A 622 -11.55 -11.12 -22.90
CA ARG A 622 -12.89 -11.33 -22.32
C ARG A 622 -13.34 -12.77 -22.32
N ALA A 623 -12.79 -13.60 -23.20
CA ALA A 623 -13.08 -15.02 -23.26
C ALA A 623 -12.75 -15.72 -21.92
N PRO A 624 -13.58 -16.66 -21.46
CA PRO A 624 -13.37 -17.41 -20.21
C PRO A 624 -12.31 -18.51 -20.39
N LEU A 625 -11.11 -18.11 -20.79
CA LEU A 625 -9.97 -19.00 -20.99
C LEU A 625 -9.25 -19.28 -19.65
N PRO A 626 -8.60 -20.46 -19.52
CA PRO A 626 -7.74 -20.74 -18.37
C PRO A 626 -6.62 -19.70 -18.27
N ARG A 627 -6.34 -19.29 -17.04
CA ARG A 627 -5.33 -18.28 -16.70
C ARG A 627 -4.21 -18.90 -15.88
N PHE A 628 -2.97 -18.69 -16.27
CA PHE A 628 -1.79 -19.17 -15.56
C PHE A 628 -1.03 -17.97 -15.01
N LEU A 629 -0.83 -17.91 -13.70
CA LEU A 629 -0.40 -16.69 -13.03
C LEU A 629 0.74 -16.95 -12.05
N TRP A 630 1.83 -16.22 -12.22
CA TRP A 630 2.86 -16.05 -11.21
C TRP A 630 2.88 -14.59 -10.73
N VAL A 631 2.90 -14.41 -9.41
CA VAL A 631 3.00 -13.09 -8.77
C VAL A 631 4.13 -13.11 -7.76
N ALA A 632 4.98 -12.09 -7.78
CA ALA A 632 6.03 -11.93 -6.78
C ALA A 632 5.42 -11.82 -5.36
N PRO A 633 6.03 -12.41 -4.31
CA PRO A 633 5.51 -12.29 -2.95
C PRO A 633 5.42 -10.84 -2.47
N TYR A 634 6.38 -10.01 -2.90
CA TYR A 634 6.51 -8.60 -2.52
C TYR A 634 6.70 -7.71 -3.75
N GLY A 635 6.24 -6.48 -3.64
CA GLY A 635 6.44 -5.42 -4.61
C GLY A 635 7.72 -4.63 -4.37
N PHE A 636 8.33 -4.13 -5.46
CA PHE A 636 9.53 -3.29 -5.41
C PHE A 636 9.20 -1.81 -5.21
N ASN A 637 8.04 -1.37 -5.69
CA ASN A 637 7.70 0.04 -5.78
C ASN A 637 6.89 0.50 -4.57
N GLN A 638 7.52 1.31 -3.72
CA GLN A 638 6.88 1.99 -2.60
C GLN A 638 6.96 3.50 -2.76
N VAL A 639 5.99 4.22 -2.20
CA VAL A 639 5.90 5.67 -2.23
C VAL A 639 6.48 6.24 -0.93
N GLY A 640 7.29 7.30 -1.08
CA GLY A 640 7.98 7.94 0.04
C GLY A 640 8.95 6.96 0.72
N ASN A 641 8.86 6.85 2.04
CA ASN A 641 9.69 5.93 2.82
C ASN A 641 9.09 4.51 2.96
N GLY A 642 7.98 4.20 2.27
CA GLY A 642 7.30 2.91 2.36
C GLY A 642 6.38 2.75 3.57
N SER A 643 6.05 3.83 4.28
CA SER A 643 5.14 3.77 5.42
C SER A 643 3.73 3.31 5.02
N THR A 644 3.15 2.43 5.84
CA THR A 644 1.73 2.03 5.81
C THR A 644 0.86 2.85 6.76
N SER A 645 1.40 3.96 7.29
CA SER A 645 0.71 4.86 8.21
C SER A 645 0.60 6.24 7.60
N ILE A 646 -0.62 6.80 7.49
CA ILE A 646 -0.82 8.15 6.94
C ILE A 646 -0.03 9.20 7.74
N PRO A 647 -0.12 9.26 9.09
CA PRO A 647 0.72 10.16 9.87
C PRO A 647 2.21 9.92 9.69
N GLY A 648 2.63 8.65 9.60
CA GLY A 648 4.04 8.28 9.38
C GLY A 648 4.58 8.82 8.06
N LEU A 649 3.83 8.63 6.97
CA LEU A 649 4.18 9.13 5.64
C LEU A 649 4.20 10.67 5.60
N LEU A 650 3.12 11.32 6.03
CA LEU A 650 3.01 12.79 6.00
C LEU A 650 4.05 13.49 6.87
N THR A 651 4.28 12.98 8.09
CA THR A 651 5.29 13.57 8.99
C THR A 651 6.69 13.43 8.40
N SER A 652 7.02 12.26 7.83
CA SER A 652 8.31 12.07 7.17
C SER A 652 8.51 12.97 5.95
N ALA A 653 7.47 13.15 5.13
CA ALA A 653 7.50 14.03 3.97
C ALA A 653 7.67 15.50 4.37
N LYS A 654 6.94 15.97 5.39
CA LYS A 654 7.07 17.33 5.92
C LYS A 654 8.46 17.57 6.52
N ARG A 655 8.99 16.63 7.29
CA ARG A 655 10.37 16.73 7.83
C ARG A 655 11.40 16.78 6.71
N LEU A 656 11.25 15.98 5.66
CA LEU A 656 12.13 16.03 4.49
C LEU A 656 12.07 17.39 3.80
N THR A 657 10.88 17.97 3.63
CA THR A 657 10.71 19.32 3.09
C THR A 657 11.42 20.35 3.96
N GLN A 658 11.24 20.31 5.28
CA GLN A 658 11.92 21.21 6.21
C GLN A 658 13.45 21.09 6.14
N LEU A 659 13.99 19.87 6.01
CA LEU A 659 15.43 19.65 5.85
C LEU A 659 15.96 20.24 4.55
N ASN A 660 15.24 20.05 3.44
CA ASN A 660 15.60 20.63 2.15
C ASN A 660 15.52 22.17 2.17
N ILE A 661 14.49 22.75 2.79
CA ILE A 661 14.38 24.21 2.96
C ILE A 661 15.55 24.76 3.77
N ARG A 662 15.89 24.12 4.91
CA ARG A 662 17.05 24.53 5.72
C ARG A 662 18.36 24.47 4.94
N ALA A 663 18.55 23.43 4.13
CA ALA A 663 19.74 23.31 3.27
C ALA A 663 19.82 24.45 2.24
N LEU A 664 18.68 24.94 1.75
CA LEU A 664 18.61 26.08 0.84
C LEU A 664 18.80 27.43 1.56
N GLN A 665 18.26 27.60 2.77
CA GLN A 665 18.41 28.83 3.57
C GLN A 665 19.87 29.10 3.96
N GLN A 666 20.67 28.06 4.19
CA GLN A 666 22.12 28.19 4.43
C GLN A 666 22.90 28.76 3.23
N SER A 667 22.24 29.01 2.08
CA SER A 667 22.84 29.59 0.87
C SER A 667 22.37 31.02 0.55
N ASP A 668 21.90 31.79 1.54
CA ASP A 668 21.38 33.16 1.38
C ASP A 668 20.24 33.27 0.34
N PHE A 669 19.17 32.47 0.52
CA PHE A 669 17.98 32.54 -0.33
C PHE A 669 16.79 33.21 0.36
N ALA A 670 16.58 34.49 0.01
CA ALA A 670 15.45 35.30 0.52
C ALA A 670 14.07 34.87 0.00
N ALA A 671 13.97 34.08 -1.08
CA ALA A 671 12.67 33.71 -1.68
C ALA A 671 11.87 32.68 -0.86
N PHE A 672 12.39 32.23 0.29
CA PHE A 672 11.68 31.29 1.18
C PHE A 672 10.86 31.97 2.27
N ASP A 673 11.00 33.28 2.47
CA ASP A 673 10.24 33.99 3.49
C ASP A 673 8.72 33.99 3.17
N ASP A 674 8.35 33.85 1.89
CA ASP A 674 6.97 33.81 1.39
C ASP A 674 6.50 32.42 0.89
N LEU A 675 7.24 31.33 1.15
CA LEU A 675 6.86 30.01 0.61
C LEU A 675 5.65 29.40 1.35
N GLU A 676 4.55 29.17 0.63
CA GLU A 676 3.40 28.44 1.15
C GLU A 676 3.58 26.90 1.05
N VAL A 677 3.98 26.28 2.17
CA VAL A 677 4.10 24.81 2.32
C VAL A 677 2.74 24.13 2.59
N GLY A 678 1.65 24.91 2.58
CA GLY A 678 0.29 24.47 2.92
C GLY A 678 -0.62 24.17 1.72
N PHE A 679 -0.08 24.09 0.50
CA PHE A 679 -0.88 23.94 -0.72
C PHE A 679 -1.83 22.73 -0.67
N GLN A 680 -3.14 23.00 -0.84
CA GLN A 680 -4.24 22.03 -0.92
C GLN A 680 -4.06 20.78 -0.03
N ALA A 681 -4.28 20.98 1.28
CA ALA A 681 -4.15 19.91 2.27
C ALA A 681 -5.00 18.66 1.93
N GLU A 682 -6.16 18.84 1.31
CA GLU A 682 -7.04 17.80 0.79
C GLU A 682 -6.35 16.92 -0.26
N SER A 683 -5.64 17.51 -1.23
CA SER A 683 -4.88 16.81 -2.27
C SER A 683 -3.71 16.03 -1.67
N LEU A 684 -2.97 16.64 -0.74
CA LEU A 684 -1.86 15.99 -0.05
C LEU A 684 -2.36 14.82 0.83
N PHE A 685 -3.52 14.97 1.46
CA PHE A 685 -4.12 13.92 2.29
C PHE A 685 -4.64 12.75 1.44
N CYS A 686 -5.28 13.03 0.29
CA CYS A 686 -5.67 12.00 -0.68
C CYS A 686 -4.44 11.25 -1.21
N TRP A 687 -3.38 11.97 -1.60
CA TRP A 687 -2.11 11.36 -2.00
C TRP A 687 -1.58 10.42 -0.93
N ALA A 688 -1.60 10.83 0.34
CA ALA A 688 -1.12 10.01 1.44
C ALA A 688 -1.98 8.76 1.67
N LYS A 689 -3.32 8.86 1.57
CA LYS A 689 -4.23 7.69 1.64
C LYS A 689 -3.89 6.67 0.55
N MET A 690 -3.81 7.12 -0.71
CA MET A 690 -3.53 6.23 -1.85
C MET A 690 -2.11 5.64 -1.81
N ALA A 691 -1.12 6.44 -1.40
CA ALA A 691 0.26 6.00 -1.23
C ALA A 691 0.41 4.92 -0.13
N VAL A 692 -0.26 5.11 1.02
CA VAL A 692 -0.26 4.15 2.12
C VAL A 692 -0.96 2.85 1.73
N ARG A 693 -2.10 2.94 1.00
CA ARG A 693 -2.79 1.79 0.41
C ARG A 693 -1.85 1.01 -0.51
N LEU A 694 -1.15 1.69 -1.44
CA LEU A 694 -0.20 1.05 -2.34
C LEU A 694 0.97 0.41 -1.59
N ASN A 695 1.55 1.11 -0.61
CA ASN A 695 2.65 0.55 0.20
C ASN A 695 2.21 -0.72 0.94
N ALA A 696 0.97 -0.74 1.45
CA ALA A 696 0.38 -1.91 2.09
C ALA A 696 0.20 -3.09 1.13
N THR A 697 -0.30 -2.86 -0.09
CA THR A 697 -0.45 -3.94 -1.09
C THR A 697 0.91 -4.46 -1.54
N MET A 698 1.91 -3.59 -1.70
CA MET A 698 3.26 -3.98 -2.09
C MET A 698 3.98 -4.85 -1.03
N LEU A 699 3.64 -4.72 0.25
CA LEU A 699 4.18 -5.60 1.30
C LEU A 699 3.58 -7.02 1.28
N ARG A 700 2.45 -7.23 0.61
CA ARG A 700 1.72 -8.50 0.50
C ARG A 700 1.22 -8.67 -0.94
N TYR A 701 2.11 -8.48 -1.90
CA TYR A 701 1.75 -8.21 -3.29
C TYR A 701 1.01 -9.38 -3.95
N ARG A 702 1.54 -10.59 -3.80
CA ARG A 702 0.91 -11.83 -4.27
C ARG A 702 -0.50 -11.98 -3.71
N GLU A 703 -0.63 -11.87 -2.40
CA GLU A 703 -1.91 -12.08 -1.72
C GLU A 703 -2.92 -10.99 -2.11
N ALA A 704 -2.50 -9.73 -2.24
CA ALA A 704 -3.36 -8.63 -2.68
C ALA A 704 -3.93 -8.85 -4.09
N VAL A 705 -3.12 -9.38 -5.02
CA VAL A 705 -3.58 -9.73 -6.38
C VAL A 705 -4.57 -10.90 -6.33
N LEU A 706 -4.23 -11.99 -5.65
CA LEU A 706 -5.06 -13.19 -5.56
C LEU A 706 -6.40 -12.93 -4.86
N GLU A 707 -6.40 -12.18 -3.75
CA GLU A 707 -7.62 -11.78 -3.06
C GLU A 707 -8.50 -10.89 -3.93
N GLY A 708 -7.91 -9.95 -4.67
CA GLY A 708 -8.67 -9.14 -5.61
C GLY A 708 -9.36 -9.97 -6.71
N LEU A 709 -8.70 -11.02 -7.22
CA LEU A 709 -9.29 -11.94 -8.21
C LEU A 709 -10.41 -12.80 -7.61
N ARG A 710 -10.27 -13.24 -6.35
CA ARG A 710 -11.35 -13.94 -5.61
C ARG A 710 -12.56 -13.05 -5.39
N VAL A 711 -12.34 -11.78 -4.99
CA VAL A 711 -13.41 -10.79 -4.80
C VAL A 711 -14.16 -10.53 -6.11
N GLU A 712 -13.46 -10.54 -7.24
CA GLU A 712 -14.04 -10.45 -8.60
C GLU A 712 -14.85 -11.70 -9.01
N GLY A 713 -14.85 -12.77 -8.20
CA GLY A 713 -15.64 -13.99 -8.43
C GLY A 713 -14.89 -15.08 -9.19
N HIS A 714 -13.56 -15.03 -9.27
CA HIS A 714 -12.76 -16.04 -9.98
C HIS A 714 -12.22 -17.13 -9.04
N SER A 715 -11.99 -18.32 -9.59
CA SER A 715 -11.45 -19.47 -8.86
C SER A 715 -9.93 -19.47 -8.92
N ILE A 716 -9.28 -19.62 -7.77
CA ILE A 716 -7.82 -19.74 -7.66
C ILE A 716 -7.47 -21.18 -7.32
N ILE A 717 -6.74 -21.85 -8.21
CA ILE A 717 -6.22 -23.19 -8.06
C ILE A 717 -4.71 -23.07 -7.85
N GLU A 718 -4.22 -23.37 -6.66
CA GLU A 718 -2.78 -23.38 -6.42
C GLU A 718 -2.15 -24.63 -7.05
N ILE A 719 -1.13 -24.43 -7.87
CA ILE A 719 -0.35 -25.53 -8.42
C ILE A 719 0.62 -25.99 -7.33
N PRO A 720 0.58 -27.28 -6.93
CA PRO A 720 1.51 -27.80 -5.95
C PRO A 720 2.95 -27.52 -6.37
N PRO A 721 3.82 -27.07 -5.45
CA PRO A 721 5.23 -26.94 -5.75
C PRO A 721 5.76 -28.30 -6.21
N GLU A 722 6.66 -28.29 -7.18
CA GLU A 722 7.30 -29.52 -7.64
C GLU A 722 7.99 -30.13 -6.42
N THR A 723 7.49 -31.26 -5.90
CA THR A 723 8.13 -31.93 -4.77
C THR A 723 9.57 -32.18 -5.18
N GLU A 724 10.54 -31.63 -4.44
CA GLU A 724 11.94 -32.07 -4.53
C GLU A 724 11.89 -33.60 -4.59
N LYS A 725 12.30 -34.19 -5.72
CA LYS A 725 12.29 -35.63 -5.93
C LYS A 725 12.89 -36.26 -4.68
N ARG A 726 12.06 -36.95 -3.88
CA ARG A 726 12.52 -37.76 -2.75
C ARG A 726 13.65 -38.60 -3.29
N LYS A 727 14.87 -38.41 -2.77
CA LYS A 727 16.04 -39.23 -3.12
C LYS A 727 15.68 -40.69 -2.82
N SER A 728 15.21 -41.42 -3.83
CA SER A 728 15.12 -42.86 -3.79
C SER A 728 16.54 -43.41 -3.77
N PRO A 729 16.87 -44.40 -2.91
CA PRO A 729 18.21 -44.97 -2.81
C PRO A 729 18.55 -45.94 -3.96
N THR A 730 18.00 -45.72 -5.15
CA THR A 730 18.30 -46.49 -6.35
C THR A 730 19.03 -45.61 -7.35
N PRO A 731 20.27 -45.96 -7.74
CA PRO A 731 20.99 -45.21 -8.77
C PRO A 731 20.30 -45.48 -10.11
N LYS A 732 19.49 -44.52 -10.55
CA LYS A 732 19.13 -44.40 -11.96
C LYS A 732 20.29 -43.72 -12.70
N PRO A 733 20.52 -44.05 -13.98
CA PRO A 733 21.49 -43.34 -14.81
C PRO A 733 21.18 -41.85 -14.82
N VAL A 734 22.26 -41.08 -14.77
CA VAL A 734 22.31 -39.63 -14.61
C VAL A 734 21.85 -38.97 -15.91
N ASP A 735 20.56 -38.64 -16.01
CA ASP A 735 20.10 -37.48 -16.77
C ASP A 735 19.83 -36.36 -15.75
N GLU A 736 20.90 -35.65 -15.41
CA GLU A 736 20.90 -34.45 -14.59
C GLU A 736 20.59 -33.21 -15.46
N ALA A 737 19.79 -32.30 -14.90
CA ALA A 737 19.63 -30.87 -15.26
C ALA A 737 18.72 -30.49 -16.46
N GLU A 738 17.40 -30.42 -16.24
CA GLU A 738 16.50 -29.62 -17.10
C GLU A 738 16.29 -28.17 -16.58
N GLY A 739 16.61 -27.89 -15.31
CA GLY A 739 16.38 -26.57 -14.70
C GLY A 739 17.43 -25.48 -15.01
N SER A 740 18.69 -25.82 -15.36
CA SER A 740 19.69 -24.77 -15.66
C SER A 740 19.57 -24.20 -17.08
N ASN A 741 19.00 -24.97 -18.02
CA ASN A 741 19.06 -24.65 -19.45
C ASN A 741 18.10 -23.51 -19.87
N LEU A 742 16.90 -23.42 -19.26
CA LEU A 742 15.91 -22.39 -19.62
C LEU A 742 16.36 -20.97 -19.24
N THR A 743 16.76 -20.79 -17.98
CA THR A 743 17.24 -19.50 -17.47
C THR A 743 18.50 -19.06 -18.22
N GLU A 744 19.43 -19.98 -18.51
CA GLU A 744 20.63 -19.70 -19.30
C GLU A 744 20.29 -19.33 -20.76
N ALA A 745 19.35 -20.02 -21.40
CA ALA A 745 18.89 -19.70 -22.76
C ALA A 745 18.25 -18.30 -22.82
N ILE A 746 17.38 -17.97 -21.87
CA ILE A 746 16.77 -16.63 -21.77
C ILE A 746 17.85 -15.57 -21.53
N ALA A 747 18.78 -15.80 -20.59
CA ALA A 747 19.87 -14.87 -20.31
C ALA A 747 20.78 -14.66 -21.52
N THR A 748 21.02 -15.70 -22.31
CA THR A 748 21.81 -15.63 -23.56
C THR A 748 21.10 -14.81 -24.62
N ALA A 749 19.81 -15.06 -24.86
CA ALA A 749 18.99 -14.30 -25.81
C ALA A 749 18.92 -12.81 -25.43
N ILE A 750 18.78 -12.52 -24.14
CA ILE A 750 18.81 -11.16 -23.61
C ILE A 750 20.15 -10.49 -23.88
N SER A 751 21.25 -11.14 -23.51
CA SER A 751 22.59 -10.55 -23.61
C SER A 751 22.94 -10.20 -25.05
N GLN A 752 22.62 -11.08 -26.00
CA GLN A 752 22.83 -10.85 -27.44
C GLN A 752 22.00 -9.66 -27.95
N ASN A 753 20.69 -9.64 -27.72
CA ASN A 753 19.84 -8.55 -28.20
C ASN A 753 20.14 -7.21 -27.52
N TYR A 754 20.52 -7.25 -26.24
CA TYR A 754 20.92 -6.09 -25.49
C TYR A 754 22.19 -5.45 -26.04
N GLN A 755 23.19 -6.26 -26.37
CA GLN A 755 24.44 -5.79 -26.98
C GLN A 755 24.19 -5.14 -28.34
N VAL A 756 23.38 -5.76 -29.20
CA VAL A 756 22.99 -5.20 -30.51
C VAL A 756 22.29 -3.86 -30.38
N GLU A 757 21.39 -3.69 -29.40
CA GLU A 757 20.71 -2.41 -29.19
C GLU A 757 21.67 -1.32 -28.69
N CYS A 758 22.56 -1.65 -27.75
CA CYS A 758 23.55 -0.70 -27.24
C CYS A 758 24.45 -0.20 -28.37
N GLU A 759 24.90 -1.10 -29.24
CA GLU A 759 25.65 -0.76 -30.46
C GLU A 759 24.84 0.15 -31.38
N ALA A 760 23.57 -0.18 -31.63
CA ALA A 760 22.70 0.60 -32.49
C ALA A 760 22.41 2.01 -31.95
N ILE A 761 22.33 2.18 -30.63
CA ILE A 761 22.18 3.50 -30.00
C ILE A 761 23.48 4.31 -30.14
N ALA A 762 24.62 3.71 -29.82
CA ALA A 762 25.92 4.37 -29.89
C ALA A 762 26.27 4.83 -31.32
N THR A 763 25.92 4.02 -32.32
CA THR A 763 26.19 4.30 -33.75
C THR A 763 25.09 5.12 -34.43
N SER A 764 24.00 5.49 -33.73
CA SER A 764 22.92 6.28 -34.32
C SER A 764 23.37 7.70 -34.71
N PRO A 765 22.70 8.34 -35.71
CA PRO A 765 23.00 9.72 -36.08
C PRO A 765 22.85 10.69 -34.91
N ASP A 766 23.76 11.66 -34.81
CA ASP A 766 23.69 12.75 -33.85
C ASP A 766 22.56 13.72 -34.20
N LEU A 767 21.99 14.35 -33.17
CA LEU A 767 20.95 15.36 -33.32
C LEU A 767 21.48 16.72 -32.89
N THR A 768 21.08 17.77 -33.59
CA THR A 768 21.18 19.15 -33.10
C THR A 768 20.13 19.42 -32.02
N ASP A 769 20.32 20.47 -31.23
CA ASP A 769 19.35 20.86 -30.18
C ASP A 769 17.95 21.11 -30.75
N SER A 770 17.84 21.75 -31.92
CA SER A 770 16.57 22.03 -32.57
C SER A 770 15.87 20.76 -33.06
N GLU A 771 16.61 19.83 -33.67
CA GLU A 771 16.10 18.52 -34.10
C GLU A 771 15.64 17.68 -32.90
N TYR A 772 16.42 17.66 -31.82
CA TYR A 772 16.04 16.99 -30.58
C TYR A 772 14.75 17.58 -29.99
N GLN A 773 14.61 18.91 -29.90
CA GLN A 773 13.40 19.53 -29.37
C GLN A 773 12.16 19.23 -30.23
N LEU A 774 12.31 19.22 -31.57
CA LEU A 774 11.23 18.86 -32.49
C LEU A 774 10.86 17.38 -32.35
N LEU A 775 11.85 16.49 -32.27
CA LEU A 775 11.64 15.06 -32.12
C LEU A 775 11.03 14.71 -30.76
N LYS A 776 11.51 15.32 -29.67
CA LYS A 776 11.00 15.12 -28.31
C LYS A 776 9.50 15.40 -28.22
N LYS A 777 9.01 16.43 -28.92
CA LYS A 777 7.58 16.80 -28.99
C LYS A 777 6.73 15.84 -29.83
N ARG A 778 7.31 15.02 -30.71
CA ARG A 778 6.55 14.05 -31.50
C ARG A 778 6.10 12.87 -30.65
N ILE A 779 4.83 12.48 -30.78
CA ILE A 779 4.26 11.30 -30.10
C ILE A 779 4.73 10.01 -30.78
N VAL A 780 4.75 10.00 -32.12
CA VAL A 780 5.10 8.84 -32.95
C VAL A 780 6.56 8.92 -33.36
N LYS A 781 7.32 7.84 -33.16
CA LYS A 781 8.76 7.77 -33.44
C LYS A 781 9.16 6.39 -33.96
N THR A 782 9.92 6.35 -35.04
CA THR A 782 10.54 5.11 -35.52
C THR A 782 11.64 4.64 -34.55
N THR A 783 12.01 3.36 -34.63
CA THR A 783 13.14 2.81 -33.86
C THR A 783 14.42 3.63 -34.02
N GLN A 784 14.80 4.02 -35.24
CA GLN A 784 16.00 4.84 -35.49
C GLN A 784 15.91 6.21 -34.81
N GLN A 785 14.76 6.88 -34.91
CA GLN A 785 14.55 8.17 -34.25
C GLN A 785 14.68 8.06 -32.73
N ARG A 786 14.11 7.00 -32.12
CA ARG A 786 14.26 6.76 -30.67
C ARG A 786 15.72 6.56 -30.28
N ARG A 787 16.49 5.80 -31.06
CA ARG A 787 17.91 5.58 -30.80
C ARG A 787 18.73 6.87 -30.90
N SER A 788 18.50 7.70 -31.94
CA SER A 788 19.12 9.03 -32.04
C SER A 788 18.75 9.96 -30.88
N GLN A 789 17.48 10.00 -30.47
CA GLN A 789 17.06 10.77 -29.29
C GLN A 789 17.78 10.28 -28.03
N ARG A 790 17.85 8.97 -27.82
CA ARG A 790 18.50 8.36 -26.67
C ARG A 790 20.00 8.67 -26.64
N LYS A 791 20.68 8.60 -27.79
CA LYS A 791 22.09 8.98 -27.93
C LYS A 791 22.31 10.43 -27.51
N TYR A 792 21.52 11.36 -28.05
CA TYR A 792 21.58 12.77 -27.67
C TYR A 792 21.35 12.99 -26.16
N GLU A 793 20.35 12.34 -25.57
CA GLU A 793 20.10 12.42 -24.11
C GLU A 793 21.28 11.93 -23.27
N LEU A 794 21.96 10.85 -23.68
CA LEU A 794 23.15 10.34 -23.02
C LEU A 794 24.33 11.31 -23.16
N GLN A 795 24.53 11.87 -24.35
CA GLN A 795 25.57 12.87 -24.60
C GLN A 795 25.39 14.09 -23.69
N GLN A 796 24.18 14.64 -23.59
CA GLN A 796 23.87 15.78 -22.72
C GLN A 796 24.02 15.46 -21.22
N ARG A 797 23.71 14.22 -20.84
CA ARG A 797 23.76 13.76 -19.44
C ARG A 797 25.18 13.56 -18.94
N TYR A 798 26.05 12.97 -19.76
CA TYR A 798 27.39 12.56 -19.33
C TYR A 798 28.52 13.44 -19.88
N GLY A 799 28.31 14.18 -20.96
CA GLY A 799 29.33 15.04 -21.57
C GLY A 799 30.51 14.30 -22.21
N ILE A 800 30.43 12.99 -22.35
CA ILE A 800 31.45 12.12 -22.96
C ILE A 800 30.89 11.40 -24.20
N PRO A 801 31.74 10.85 -25.08
CA PRO A 801 31.28 10.07 -26.23
C PRO A 801 30.34 8.93 -25.84
N VAL A 802 29.27 8.76 -26.60
CA VAL A 802 28.29 7.70 -26.34
C VAL A 802 28.78 6.39 -26.94
N THR A 803 29.28 5.49 -26.09
CA THR A 803 29.68 4.13 -26.46
C THR A 803 28.62 3.10 -26.03
N PRO A 804 28.64 1.87 -26.57
CA PRO A 804 27.74 0.80 -26.12
C PRO A 804 27.83 0.57 -24.61
N GLU A 805 29.03 0.63 -24.03
CA GLU A 805 29.27 0.47 -22.59
C GLU A 805 28.61 1.60 -21.78
N LEU A 806 28.61 2.84 -22.28
CA LEU A 806 27.92 3.95 -21.63
C LEU A 806 26.41 3.73 -21.58
N VAL A 807 25.83 3.25 -22.68
CA VAL A 807 24.39 2.89 -22.74
C VAL A 807 24.08 1.85 -21.66
N GLN A 808 24.92 0.82 -21.54
CA GLN A 808 24.74 -0.24 -20.55
C GLN A 808 24.81 0.28 -19.11
N LYS A 809 25.80 1.13 -18.82
CA LYS A 809 25.97 1.76 -17.50
C LYS A 809 24.75 2.62 -17.14
N ASP A 810 24.25 3.45 -18.06
CA ASP A 810 23.07 4.30 -17.78
C ASP A 810 21.83 3.46 -17.44
N GLU A 811 21.58 2.37 -18.16
CA GLU A 811 20.46 1.46 -17.84
C GLU A 811 20.61 0.77 -16.49
N ALA A 812 21.85 0.54 -16.03
CA ALA A 812 22.19 0.05 -14.70
C ALA A 812 22.13 1.14 -13.60
N ARG A 813 21.53 2.31 -13.88
CA ARG A 813 21.38 3.46 -12.95
C ARG A 813 22.70 4.12 -12.54
N TRP A 814 23.70 4.08 -13.43
CA TRP A 814 24.98 4.73 -13.18
C TRP A 814 24.84 6.24 -12.99
N TYR A 815 23.94 6.90 -13.73
CA TYR A 815 23.73 8.34 -13.60
C TYR A 815 23.34 8.76 -12.17
N GLU A 816 22.41 8.05 -11.53
CA GLU A 816 22.00 8.36 -10.16
C GLU A 816 23.15 8.15 -9.15
N GLN A 817 23.98 7.12 -9.36
CA GLN A 817 25.17 6.87 -8.54
C GLN A 817 26.20 8.00 -8.69
N LEU A 818 26.52 8.37 -9.93
CA LEU A 818 27.45 9.46 -10.24
C LEU A 818 26.97 10.77 -9.66
N ARG A 819 25.69 11.10 -9.81
CA ARG A 819 25.14 12.37 -9.32
C ARG A 819 25.24 12.48 -7.80
N LEU A 820 24.94 11.41 -7.06
CA LEU A 820 25.13 11.41 -5.60
C LEU A 820 26.61 11.53 -5.23
N HIS A 821 27.50 10.81 -5.92
CA HIS A 821 28.93 10.84 -5.63
C HIS A 821 29.57 12.21 -5.93
N TYR A 822 29.20 12.80 -7.07
CA TYR A 822 29.67 14.12 -7.50
C TYR A 822 29.34 15.19 -6.47
N PHE A 823 28.08 15.31 -6.06
CA PHE A 823 27.66 16.31 -5.07
C PHE A 823 28.10 15.98 -3.63
N LEU A 824 28.53 14.75 -3.36
CA LEU A 824 29.16 14.39 -2.09
C LEU A 824 30.65 14.77 -2.04
N THR A 825 31.29 14.96 -3.20
CA THR A 825 32.74 15.21 -3.32
C THR A 825 33.00 16.50 -4.13
N CYS A 826 33.56 16.40 -5.34
CA CYS A 826 34.07 17.54 -6.10
C CYS A 826 33.00 18.55 -6.58
N GLY A 827 31.73 18.15 -6.60
CA GLY A 827 30.59 18.99 -6.96
C GLY A 827 29.88 19.67 -5.79
N GLN A 828 30.32 19.44 -4.55
CA GLN A 828 29.59 19.83 -3.34
C GLN A 828 29.22 21.33 -3.30
N GLN A 829 30.13 22.20 -3.73
CA GLN A 829 29.90 23.66 -3.74
C GLN A 829 28.77 24.12 -4.69
N TYR A 830 28.44 23.33 -5.71
CA TYR A 830 27.39 23.65 -6.68
C TYR A 830 26.03 23.04 -6.31
N LEU A 831 25.96 22.22 -5.26
CA LEU A 831 24.72 21.55 -4.86
C LEU A 831 23.62 22.57 -4.50
N ALA A 832 23.98 23.59 -3.72
CA ALA A 832 23.02 24.58 -3.24
C ALA A 832 22.41 25.41 -4.39
N SER A 833 23.23 25.86 -5.35
CA SER A 833 22.74 26.61 -6.52
C SER A 833 21.85 25.75 -7.41
N ARG A 834 22.20 24.47 -7.60
CA ARG A 834 21.42 23.49 -8.36
C ARG A 834 20.06 23.20 -7.73
N ASP A 835 20.03 22.95 -6.43
CA ASP A 835 18.79 22.68 -5.68
C ASP A 835 17.89 23.95 -5.64
N ARG A 836 18.50 25.14 -5.50
CA ARG A 836 17.82 26.43 -5.55
C ARG A 836 17.16 26.70 -6.89
N ALA A 837 17.86 26.50 -8.01
CA ALA A 837 17.31 26.71 -9.35
C ALA A 837 16.06 25.85 -9.60
N LEU A 838 16.08 24.59 -9.12
CA LEU A 838 14.92 23.70 -9.24
C LEU A 838 13.78 24.05 -8.29
N ALA A 839 14.10 24.49 -7.07
CA ALA A 839 13.10 25.00 -6.14
C ALA A 839 12.39 26.22 -6.74
N GLN A 840 13.15 27.19 -7.25
CA GLN A 840 12.62 28.38 -7.90
C GLN A 840 11.74 28.04 -9.10
N GLN A 841 12.21 27.14 -9.97
CA GLN A 841 11.42 26.69 -11.11
C GLN A 841 10.05 26.10 -10.68
N LEU A 842 10.03 25.27 -9.62
CA LEU A 842 8.78 24.69 -9.12
C LEU A 842 7.84 25.74 -8.49
N ILE A 843 8.40 26.72 -7.78
CA ILE A 843 7.65 27.82 -7.16
C ILE A 843 7.04 28.72 -8.23
N GLU A 844 7.82 29.09 -9.24
CA GLU A 844 7.36 29.90 -10.39
C GLU A 844 6.26 29.17 -11.16
N GLN A 845 6.44 27.88 -11.47
CA GLN A 845 5.44 27.06 -12.15
C GLN A 845 4.15 26.83 -11.33
N GLY A 846 4.23 26.98 -10.00
CA GLY A 846 3.11 26.78 -9.08
C GLY A 846 2.42 28.07 -8.63
N ASP A 847 2.83 29.23 -9.12
CA ASP A 847 2.43 30.55 -8.62
C ASP A 847 2.62 30.65 -7.10
N GLY A 848 3.86 30.49 -6.62
CA GLY A 848 4.22 30.58 -5.19
C GLY A 848 3.95 29.31 -4.38
N ASN A 849 3.25 28.32 -4.94
CA ASN A 849 2.85 27.10 -4.25
C ASN A 849 3.69 25.89 -4.67
N ILE A 850 3.92 24.95 -3.75
CA ILE A 850 4.62 23.70 -4.04
C ILE A 850 3.82 22.47 -3.61
N PHE A 851 3.87 21.41 -4.41
CA PHE A 851 3.40 20.09 -3.99
C PHE A 851 4.57 19.31 -3.35
N LEU A 852 4.46 19.04 -2.04
CA LEU A 852 5.57 18.50 -1.22
C LEU A 852 6.27 17.26 -1.83
N PRO A 853 5.53 16.24 -2.35
CA PRO A 853 6.17 15.10 -2.99
C PRO A 853 7.07 15.45 -4.18
N ASP A 854 6.71 16.44 -4.98
CA ASP A 854 7.50 16.83 -6.15
C ASP A 854 8.72 17.64 -5.75
N PHE A 855 8.54 18.60 -4.84
CA PHE A 855 9.65 19.35 -4.25
C PHE A 855 10.68 18.42 -3.61
N ASN A 856 10.25 17.48 -2.77
CA ASN A 856 11.19 16.56 -2.11
C ASN A 856 11.97 15.66 -3.08
N ARG A 857 11.37 15.27 -4.22
CA ARG A 857 12.04 14.44 -5.24
C ARG A 857 13.05 15.22 -6.08
N SER A 858 12.90 16.54 -6.21
CA SER A 858 13.80 17.37 -7.01
C SER A 858 15.11 17.70 -6.30
N GLN A 859 15.11 17.73 -4.97
CA GLN A 859 16.25 18.11 -4.13
C GLN A 859 17.20 16.96 -3.83
N LEU A 860 18.47 17.28 -3.58
CA LEU A 860 19.49 16.34 -3.08
C LEU A 860 20.10 16.76 -1.74
N GLY A 861 19.93 18.01 -1.31
CA GLY A 861 20.52 18.57 -0.10
C GLY A 861 20.37 17.69 1.13
N ALA A 862 19.15 17.22 1.43
CA ALA A 862 18.93 16.34 2.58
C ALA A 862 19.63 14.97 2.46
N ALA A 863 19.73 14.40 1.25
CA ALA A 863 20.39 13.12 1.03
C ALA A 863 21.91 13.26 1.22
N ILE A 864 22.52 14.24 0.55
CA ILE A 864 23.96 14.53 0.66
C ILE A 864 24.32 14.92 2.08
N GLY A 865 23.57 15.84 2.70
CA GLY A 865 23.81 16.24 4.10
C GLY A 865 23.69 15.07 5.09
N THR A 866 22.81 14.09 4.83
CA THR A 866 22.76 12.86 5.64
C THR A 866 24.04 12.03 5.47
N MET A 867 24.52 11.85 4.24
CA MET A 867 25.75 11.09 3.95
C MET A 867 27.00 11.78 4.52
N THR A 868 27.08 13.11 4.43
CA THR A 868 28.16 13.91 5.02
C THR A 868 28.19 13.76 6.55
N LYS A 869 27.03 13.86 7.22
CA LYS A 869 26.92 13.69 8.68
C LYS A 869 27.28 12.29 9.17
N LEU A 870 27.11 11.26 8.33
CA LEU A 870 27.53 9.89 8.63
C LEU A 870 29.01 9.64 8.28
N GLY A 871 29.75 10.67 7.86
CA GLY A 871 31.18 10.56 7.56
C GLY A 871 31.50 9.82 6.26
N ILE A 872 30.53 9.64 5.35
CA ILE A 872 30.77 8.90 4.10
C ILE A 872 31.80 9.61 3.22
N GLY A 873 31.78 10.95 3.16
CA GLY A 873 32.80 11.73 2.43
C GLY A 873 34.21 11.50 2.97
N VAL A 874 34.39 11.55 4.30
CA VAL A 874 35.68 11.30 4.96
C VAL A 874 36.22 9.90 4.66
N LEU A 875 35.33 8.90 4.58
CA LEU A 875 35.72 7.54 4.18
C LEU A 875 36.22 7.50 2.73
N LEU A 876 35.61 8.27 1.82
CA LEU A 876 36.02 8.33 0.41
C LEU A 876 37.35 9.07 0.21
N ASP A 877 37.74 9.97 1.10
CA ASP A 877 39.04 10.63 1.06
C ASP A 877 40.19 9.70 1.48
N ASN A 878 39.88 8.61 2.20
CA ASN A 878 40.86 7.70 2.78
C ASN A 878 40.57 6.23 2.40
N GLN A 879 40.51 5.97 1.08
CA GLN A 879 40.06 4.69 0.53
C GLN A 879 40.94 3.50 0.92
N GLU A 880 42.23 3.76 1.20
CA GLU A 880 43.18 2.73 1.59
C GLU A 880 43.03 2.26 3.04
N ARG A 881 42.19 2.94 3.84
CA ARG A 881 41.97 2.62 5.24
C ARG A 881 41.37 1.23 5.44
N ASP A 882 41.94 0.46 6.36
CA ASP A 882 41.33 -0.74 6.91
C ASP A 882 40.05 -0.41 7.70
N LEU A 883 38.94 -1.06 7.38
CA LEU A 883 37.63 -0.90 8.01
C LEU A 883 37.23 -2.19 8.74
N LYS A 884 36.96 -2.09 10.04
CA LYS A 884 36.54 -3.20 10.89
C LYS A 884 35.26 -2.84 11.63
N ASN A 885 34.42 -3.83 11.92
CA ASN A 885 33.24 -3.60 12.75
C ASN A 885 33.60 -3.11 14.16
N THR A 886 34.85 -3.22 14.61
CA THR A 886 35.31 -2.78 15.94
C THR A 886 35.85 -1.36 15.98
N ASP A 887 35.99 -0.69 14.84
CA ASP A 887 36.53 0.68 14.80
C ASP A 887 35.56 1.65 15.51
N GLU A 888 36.11 2.50 16.37
CA GLU A 888 35.31 3.36 17.26
C GLU A 888 34.44 4.36 16.49
N ASP A 889 34.99 4.95 15.44
CA ASP A 889 34.28 5.89 14.57
C ASP A 889 33.15 5.20 13.78
N LEU A 890 33.38 3.98 13.29
CA LEU A 890 32.34 3.19 12.61
C LEU A 890 31.24 2.76 13.59
N GLN A 891 31.59 2.43 14.83
CA GLN A 891 30.61 2.18 15.91
C GLN A 891 29.78 3.42 16.22
N ALA A 892 30.41 4.59 16.30
CA ALA A 892 29.72 5.86 16.50
C ALA A 892 28.76 6.19 15.34
N MET A 893 29.22 6.07 14.09
CA MET A 893 28.38 6.21 12.89
C MET A 893 27.21 5.23 12.91
N SER A 894 27.46 3.96 13.24
CA SER A 894 26.44 2.93 13.35
C SER A 894 25.39 3.27 14.42
N ALA A 895 25.80 3.78 15.58
CA ALA A 895 24.87 4.21 16.63
C ALA A 895 23.95 5.34 16.14
N ILE A 896 24.50 6.34 15.45
CA ILE A 896 23.73 7.44 14.84
C ILE A 896 22.76 6.88 13.79
N ALA A 897 23.23 6.00 12.90
CA ALA A 897 22.41 5.44 11.84
C ALA A 897 21.28 4.55 12.36
N LEU A 898 21.53 3.72 13.38
CA LEU A 898 20.53 2.85 14.02
C LEU A 898 19.49 3.65 14.83
N ALA A 899 19.88 4.79 15.40
CA ALA A 899 18.94 5.71 16.05
C ALA A 899 18.04 6.45 15.03
N ASN A 900 18.52 6.67 13.80
CA ASN A 900 17.87 7.50 12.78
C ASN A 900 17.39 6.73 11.53
N ARG A 901 17.10 5.42 11.65
CA ARG A 901 16.79 4.54 10.51
C ARG A 901 15.64 5.04 9.63
N SER A 902 14.57 5.54 10.23
CA SER A 902 13.41 6.08 9.49
C SER A 902 13.76 7.36 8.73
N THR A 903 14.56 8.23 9.33
CA THR A 903 15.08 9.45 8.70
C THR A 903 15.99 9.11 7.52
N ILE A 904 16.94 8.18 7.69
CA ILE A 904 17.83 7.72 6.60
C ILE A 904 17.04 7.10 5.45
N LYS A 905 16.02 6.30 5.76
CA LYS A 905 15.12 5.76 4.73
C LYS A 905 14.38 6.87 3.99
N THR A 906 14.02 7.94 4.67
CA THR A 906 13.30 9.09 4.10
C THR A 906 14.21 9.97 3.25
N THR A 907 15.45 10.25 3.69
CA THR A 907 16.37 11.17 3.00
C THR A 907 17.19 10.49 1.90
N VAL A 908 17.67 9.26 2.12
CA VAL A 908 18.59 8.55 1.19
C VAL A 908 17.93 7.33 0.53
N GLY A 909 16.77 6.89 1.03
CA GLY A 909 16.08 5.72 0.50
C GLY A 909 16.65 4.38 0.97
N ILE A 910 17.61 4.38 1.91
CA ILE A 910 18.26 3.17 2.45
C ILE A 910 17.48 2.63 3.65
N GLY A 911 17.12 1.34 3.60
CA GLY A 911 16.59 0.63 4.76
C GLY A 911 17.73 0.03 5.59
N ILE A 912 17.78 0.36 6.88
CA ILE A 912 18.77 -0.18 7.83
C ILE A 912 18.05 -1.12 8.81
N ALA A 913 18.55 -2.33 8.97
CA ALA A 913 17.98 -3.29 9.92
C ALA A 913 18.47 -2.96 11.35
N ALA A 914 17.69 -3.30 12.37
CA ALA A 914 18.04 -3.00 13.77
C ALA A 914 19.35 -3.69 14.22
N ASN A 915 19.73 -4.78 13.54
CA ASN A 915 20.92 -5.57 13.78
C ASN A 915 22.02 -5.35 12.73
N SER A 916 21.93 -4.31 11.88
CA SER A 916 22.97 -4.01 10.90
C SER A 916 24.30 -3.67 11.61
N THR A 917 25.39 -4.29 11.17
CA THR A 917 26.74 -3.99 11.68
C THR A 917 27.29 -2.70 11.07
N PRO A 918 28.30 -2.05 11.67
CA PRO A 918 28.90 -0.85 11.12
C PRO A 918 29.31 -0.97 9.65
N VAL A 919 30.03 -2.04 9.30
CA VAL A 919 30.48 -2.30 7.91
C VAL A 919 29.29 -2.53 6.97
N THR A 920 28.20 -3.16 7.45
CA THR A 920 26.99 -3.35 6.65
C THR A 920 26.31 -2.02 6.33
N ILE A 921 26.31 -1.09 7.29
CA ILE A 921 25.76 0.26 7.09
C ILE A 921 26.62 1.02 6.08
N VAL A 922 27.95 1.02 6.25
CA VAL A 922 28.87 1.65 5.28
C VAL A 922 28.63 1.11 3.86
N ARG A 923 28.58 -0.22 3.70
CA ARG A 923 28.33 -0.86 2.39
C ARG A 923 27.06 -0.33 1.73
N ARG A 924 25.96 -0.21 2.47
CA ARG A 924 24.68 0.29 1.92
C ARG A 924 24.79 1.73 1.39
N PHE A 925 25.61 2.57 1.99
CA PHE A 925 25.87 3.93 1.50
C PHE A 925 26.83 3.94 0.32
N LEU A 926 27.86 3.09 0.31
CA LEU A 926 28.78 2.94 -0.82
C LEU A 926 28.05 2.41 -2.07
N ASP A 927 27.16 1.43 -1.91
CA ASP A 927 26.34 0.89 -3.02
C ASP A 927 25.51 2.01 -3.71
N LYS A 928 25.10 3.06 -2.98
CA LYS A 928 24.35 4.21 -3.54
C LYS A 928 25.16 5.09 -4.47
N ILE A 929 26.48 5.07 -4.35
CA ILE A 929 27.42 5.82 -5.17
C ILE A 929 28.26 4.90 -6.07
N GLY A 930 27.88 3.62 -6.16
CA GLY A 930 28.53 2.62 -7.00
C GLY A 930 29.87 2.09 -6.48
N TYR A 931 30.20 2.36 -5.20
CA TYR A 931 31.41 1.82 -4.55
C TYR A 931 31.13 0.48 -3.88
N GLY A 932 32.15 -0.36 -3.78
CA GLY A 932 32.10 -1.65 -3.08
C GLY A 932 32.90 -1.66 -1.78
N LEU A 933 32.91 -2.82 -1.14
CA LEU A 933 33.86 -3.15 -0.07
C LEU A 933 34.56 -4.47 -0.40
N LYS A 934 35.88 -4.46 -0.40
CA LYS A 934 36.72 -5.64 -0.60
C LYS A 934 37.14 -6.22 0.73
N LEU A 935 36.93 -7.51 0.94
CA LEU A 935 37.48 -8.22 2.11
C LEU A 935 38.99 -8.43 1.88
N LEU A 936 39.83 -7.84 2.72
CA LEU A 936 41.28 -8.01 2.63
C LEU A 936 41.75 -9.26 3.37
N ARG A 937 41.32 -9.41 4.63
CA ARG A 937 41.79 -10.47 5.52
C ARG A 937 40.83 -10.74 6.67
N CYS A 938 41.07 -11.85 7.36
CA CYS A 938 40.43 -12.17 8.63
C CYS A 938 41.49 -12.21 9.73
N GLU A 939 41.32 -11.39 10.76
CA GLU A 939 42.17 -11.34 11.94
C GLU A 939 41.52 -12.15 13.07
N SER A 940 42.33 -12.78 13.92
CA SER A 940 41.83 -13.48 15.12
C SER A 940 42.07 -12.60 16.35
N LEU A 941 41.00 -12.19 17.02
CA LEU A 941 41.06 -11.47 18.29
C LEU A 941 40.47 -12.38 19.37
N GLY A 942 41.34 -13.13 20.06
CA GLY A 942 40.93 -14.19 20.99
C GLY A 942 40.16 -15.32 20.29
N LYS A 943 38.96 -15.66 20.78
CA LYS A 943 38.08 -16.67 20.16
C LYS A 943 37.22 -16.14 18.99
N LYS A 944 37.28 -14.85 18.66
CA LYS A 944 36.45 -14.22 17.62
C LYS A 944 37.28 -13.90 16.37
N ARG A 945 36.71 -14.19 15.19
CA ARG A 945 37.28 -13.77 13.90
C ARG A 945 36.71 -12.40 13.50
N ILE A 946 37.59 -11.46 13.21
CA ILE A 946 37.25 -10.11 12.73
C ILE A 946 37.60 -10.01 11.26
N ARG A 947 36.66 -9.58 10.44
CA ARG A 947 36.87 -9.33 9.01
C ARG A 947 37.33 -7.88 8.81
N VAL A 948 38.39 -7.69 8.03
CA VAL A 948 38.95 -6.39 7.69
C VAL A 948 38.66 -6.10 6.22
N TYR A 949 38.02 -4.95 5.97
CA TYR A 949 37.59 -4.52 4.66
C TYR A 949 38.34 -3.26 4.23
N GLN A 950 38.33 -2.98 2.94
CA GLN A 950 38.80 -1.72 2.36
C GLN A 950 37.78 -1.26 1.31
N ILE A 951 37.72 0.06 1.07
CA ILE A 951 36.83 0.61 0.05
C ILE A 951 37.29 0.14 -1.32
N ASP A 952 36.36 -0.41 -2.07
CA ASP A 952 36.60 -0.88 -3.43
C ASP A 952 36.13 0.20 -4.41
N LYS A 953 37.09 0.96 -4.94
CA LYS A 953 36.82 2.01 -5.91
C LYS A 953 36.51 1.37 -7.27
N PRO A 954 35.36 1.69 -7.90
CA PRO A 954 35.03 1.19 -9.22
C PRO A 954 35.92 1.84 -10.29
N ASP A 955 36.44 1.03 -11.21
CA ASP A 955 37.08 1.49 -12.43
C ASP A 955 36.05 1.54 -13.56
N ASP A 956 35.25 2.62 -13.57
CA ASP A 956 34.13 2.78 -14.50
C ASP A 956 34.18 4.07 -15.33
N GLY A 957 35.28 4.83 -15.26
CA GLY A 957 35.47 6.06 -16.02
C GLY A 957 34.67 7.27 -15.51
N ARG A 958 34.12 7.21 -14.29
CA ARG A 958 33.35 8.30 -13.67
C ARG A 958 34.11 9.63 -13.59
N GLU A 959 35.42 9.60 -13.46
CA GLU A 959 36.27 10.79 -13.36
C GLU A 959 36.15 11.67 -14.60
N ALA A 960 36.07 11.06 -15.79
CA ALA A 960 35.89 11.79 -17.04
C ALA A 960 34.55 12.53 -17.06
N VAL A 961 33.49 11.90 -16.55
CA VAL A 961 32.16 12.53 -16.40
C VAL A 961 32.21 13.68 -15.40
N PHE A 962 32.87 13.49 -14.25
CA PHE A 962 33.01 14.53 -13.23
C PHE A 962 33.77 15.75 -13.73
N GLN A 963 34.80 15.57 -14.55
CA GLN A 963 35.51 16.68 -15.18
C GLN A 963 34.58 17.50 -16.08
N GLN A 964 33.72 16.85 -16.87
CA GLN A 964 32.75 17.52 -17.73
C GLN A 964 31.67 18.25 -16.92
N TRP A 965 31.13 17.62 -15.88
CA TRP A 965 30.14 18.24 -15.01
C TRP A 965 30.72 19.42 -14.24
N LEU A 966 31.94 19.29 -13.71
CA LEU A 966 32.65 20.37 -13.02
C LEU A 966 32.90 21.57 -13.94
N ALA A 967 33.38 21.33 -15.17
CA ALA A 967 33.57 22.39 -16.16
C ALA A 967 32.26 23.12 -16.48
N LYS A 968 31.15 22.39 -16.63
CA LYS A 968 29.83 22.97 -16.87
C LYS A 968 29.32 23.79 -15.68
N ASP A 969 29.37 23.23 -14.48
CA ASP A 969 28.83 23.88 -13.27
C ASP A 969 29.66 25.13 -12.90
N SER A 970 30.99 25.08 -13.04
CA SER A 970 31.88 26.24 -12.85
C SER A 970 31.61 27.40 -13.82
N GLN A 971 31.18 27.12 -15.06
CA GLN A 971 30.80 28.15 -16.04
C GLN A 971 29.43 28.77 -15.72
N MET A 972 28.52 27.99 -15.14
CA MET A 972 27.16 28.45 -14.79
C MET A 972 27.10 29.14 -13.41
N TYR A 973 28.14 28.99 -12.59
CA TYR A 973 28.17 29.50 -11.23
C TYR A 973 28.39 31.02 -11.20
N GLN A 974 27.40 31.76 -10.70
CA GLN A 974 27.53 33.16 -10.33
C GLN A 974 27.62 33.23 -8.79
N PRO A 975 28.79 33.60 -8.20
CA PRO A 975 28.87 33.78 -6.76
C PRO A 975 27.99 34.95 -6.32
N SER A 976 27.21 34.79 -5.23
CA SER A 976 26.60 35.93 -4.56
C SER A 976 27.71 36.82 -3.99
N SER A 977 27.54 38.14 -4.03
CA SER A 977 28.58 39.12 -3.71
C SER A 977 29.02 39.16 -2.24
N ASP A 978 28.49 38.29 -1.37
CA ASP A 978 28.76 38.29 0.08
C ASP A 978 29.30 36.94 0.59
N TRP A 979 30.11 36.24 -0.21
CA TRP A 979 30.89 35.09 0.26
C TRP A 979 31.97 35.55 1.26
N GLN A 980 31.71 35.41 2.57
CA GLN A 980 32.78 35.28 3.56
C GLN A 980 33.38 33.88 3.46
N GLU A 981 34.72 33.83 3.50
CA GLU A 981 35.57 32.67 3.21
C GLU A 981 35.09 31.34 3.85
N PRO A 982 35.32 30.20 3.17
CA PRO A 982 35.28 28.92 3.85
C PRO A 982 36.35 28.92 4.94
N LEU A 983 35.95 28.65 6.18
CA LEU A 983 36.87 28.46 7.31
C LEU A 983 38.02 27.53 6.86
N PRO A 984 39.29 27.92 7.09
CA PRO A 984 40.42 27.13 6.64
C PRO A 984 40.39 25.73 7.25
N ALA A 985 40.73 24.74 6.43
CA ALA A 985 41.07 23.42 6.89
C ALA A 985 42.36 23.51 7.72
N ASP A 986 42.25 23.54 9.04
CA ASP A 986 43.42 23.39 9.90
C ASP A 986 43.87 21.93 9.97
N PRO A 987 45.16 21.63 9.72
CA PRO A 987 45.72 20.29 9.78
C PRO A 987 46.26 19.96 11.18
N ILE A 988 46.16 18.66 11.52
CA ILE A 988 47.05 17.89 12.41
C ILE A 988 46.84 18.00 13.95
N ILE A 989 46.62 16.81 14.51
CA ILE A 989 46.80 16.37 15.90
C ILE A 989 48.19 16.72 16.44
N PRO A 990 48.30 17.20 17.68
CA PRO A 990 49.33 16.70 18.59
C PRO A 990 48.73 16.01 19.82
N ALA A 991 49.50 15.06 20.35
CA ALA A 991 49.14 14.13 21.40
C ALA A 991 48.70 14.77 22.73
N SER A 992 47.80 14.05 23.41
CA SER A 992 47.46 14.07 24.85
C SER A 992 47.17 15.44 25.49
N VAL A 993 45.90 15.72 25.80
CA VAL A 993 45.35 16.29 27.06
C VAL A 993 43.81 16.17 27.00
N ASP A 994 43.17 15.94 28.17
CA ASP A 994 41.74 15.75 28.46
C ASP A 994 40.68 16.49 27.60
N PRO A 995 39.44 15.95 27.52
CA PRO A 995 38.41 16.42 26.58
C PRO A 995 37.88 17.81 26.96
N PRO A 996 37.75 18.76 26.00
CA PRO A 996 36.96 19.96 26.22
C PRO A 996 35.47 19.60 26.16
N LYS A 997 34.78 19.85 27.26
CA LYS A 997 33.33 20.06 27.29
C LYS A 997 33.03 21.26 26.39
N ASP A 998 32.49 21.02 25.21
CA ASP A 998 31.49 21.88 24.54
C ASP A 998 31.06 21.22 23.22
N TYR A 999 30.28 20.15 23.39
CA TYR A 999 29.40 19.61 22.35
C TYR A 999 28.24 20.60 22.19
N ILE A 1000 28.30 21.49 21.20
CA ILE A 1000 27.10 22.23 20.79
C ILE A 1000 26.15 21.21 20.15
N GLN A 1001 25.15 20.80 20.94
CA GLN A 1001 23.98 20.05 20.51
C GLN A 1001 23.29 20.77 19.35
N LEU A 1002 23.53 20.30 18.12
CA LEU A 1002 22.48 20.27 17.12
C LEU A 1002 21.86 18.88 17.17
N GLN A 1003 20.94 18.71 18.13
CA GLN A 1003 20.00 17.61 18.12
C GLN A 1003 19.39 17.52 16.72
N LEU A 1004 19.40 16.32 16.12
CA LEU A 1004 18.36 15.90 15.19
C LEU A 1004 17.06 15.83 16.00
N ALA A 1005 16.53 16.98 16.40
CA ALA A 1005 15.33 17.08 17.22
C ALA A 1005 14.15 16.55 16.40
N LEU A 1006 13.49 15.55 17.00
CA LEU A 1006 12.29 14.84 16.57
C LEU A 1006 11.12 15.78 16.31
#